data_AF-A7ZLT7-F1
#
_entry.id   AF-A7ZLT7-F1
#
_cell.length_a   1.000
_cell.length_b   1.000
_cell.length_c   1.000
_cell.angle_alpha   90.00
_cell.angle_beta   90.00
_cell.angle_gamma   90.00
#
_symmetry.space_group_name_H-M   'P 1'
#
loop_
_entity.id
_entity.type
_entity.pdbx_description
1 polymer ?
#
loop_
_entity_poly.entity_id
_entity_poly.type
_entity_poly.pdbx_seq_one_letter_code
_entity_poly.pdbx_strand_id
1 'polypeptide(L)'
;MRQDAEVIMKLTDADNAADGIFFPALEQNMMGAVLINENDEVMFFNPAAEKLWGYKREEVIGNNIDMLIPRDLRPAHPENIRHNREGGKARVEGMSRELQLEKKDGSKIWTRFALSKVSAEGKVYYLALVRDASVEMAQKEQTRQLIIAVDHLDRPVIVLDPERHIVQCNRAFTEMFGYCISEASGMQPDTLLNIPEFPADNRIRLQQLLWKTARDQDEFLLLTRTGEKIWIKASISPVYDVLAHLQNLVMTFSDITEERQIRQLEGNILAAMCSSPPFHEMGEIICRNIESVLNESHVSLFALRNGTPIHWASSSHGAEVQNAQSWSATIRQRDGAPAGILQIKTSSGAETSAFIERVADISQHMAALALEQEKSRQHIEQLIQFDPMTGLPNRNNLHNYLDDLVDKAVSPVVYLIGVDHIQDVIDSLGYAWADQALLEVVNRFREKLKPDQYLCRIEGTQFVLVSLENDVSNITQIADELRNVVSKPIMIDDKPFPLTLSIGISYDVGKNRDYLLSTAHNAMDYIRKNGGNGWQFFSPAMNEMVKERLVLGAALKEAISNNQLKLVYQPQIFAETGELYGIEALARWHDPQHGHVPPSRFIPLAEEIGEIENIGRWVIAEACRQLAEWRSQNIHIPALSVNLSALHFRSNQLPNQVSDAMHAWGIDGHQLTVEITESMMMEHDTEIFKRIQILRDMGVGLSVDDFGTGFSGLSRLVSLPVTEIKIDKSFVDRCLTEKRILALLEAITSIGQSLNLTVVAEGVETKEQFEMLRKIHCRVIQGYFFSRPLPAEEIPGWMSSVLPLKI
;
A
#
# COMPACT_ATOMS: atom_id res chain seq x y z
N MET A 1 -21.34 39.51 114.26
CA MET A 1 -21.59 38.78 112.99
C MET A 1 -20.98 37.39 113.13
N ARG A 2 -21.73 36.54 113.83
CA ARG A 2 -21.41 35.18 114.28
C ARG A 2 -22.77 34.49 114.22
N GLN A 3 -23.15 33.98 113.05
CA GLN A 3 -24.36 33.15 112.89
C GLN A 3 -24.40 32.30 111.61
N ASP A 4 -23.46 32.46 110.66
CA ASP A 4 -23.49 31.67 109.41
C ASP A 4 -22.47 30.51 109.34
N ALA A 5 -21.83 30.15 110.47
CA ALA A 5 -20.86 29.04 110.54
C ALA A 5 -21.45 27.73 111.12
N GLU A 6 -22.75 27.69 111.42
CA GLU A 6 -23.38 26.59 112.19
C GLU A 6 -24.07 25.52 111.32
N VAL A 7 -24.10 25.68 109.99
CA VAL A 7 -24.78 24.72 109.09
C VAL A 7 -23.82 23.71 108.43
N ILE A 8 -22.51 23.98 108.40
CA ILE A 8 -21.52 23.08 107.79
C ILE A 8 -20.96 22.05 108.79
N MET A 9 -21.25 22.20 110.09
CA MET A 9 -20.70 21.36 111.16
C MET A 9 -21.78 20.60 111.95
N LYS A 10 -22.79 20.07 111.26
CA LYS A 10 -23.80 19.12 111.80
C LYS A 10 -24.05 17.91 110.91
N LEU A 11 -23.01 17.44 110.21
CA LEU A 11 -23.01 16.16 109.50
C LEU A 11 -22.07 15.11 110.14
N THR A 12 -21.57 15.39 111.35
CA THR A 12 -20.58 14.51 112.02
C THR A 12 -21.01 13.94 113.36
N ASP A 13 -22.23 14.17 113.86
CA ASP A 13 -22.69 13.56 115.13
C ASP A 13 -24.12 13.03 115.01
N ALA A 14 -24.26 11.80 114.49
CA ALA A 14 -25.37 10.87 114.77
C ALA A 14 -24.98 9.43 114.34
N ASP A 15 -25.19 8.47 115.25
CA ASP A 15 -24.82 7.05 115.17
C ASP A 15 -25.53 6.23 114.06
N ASN A 16 -25.15 6.40 112.78
CA ASN A 16 -25.54 5.47 111.71
C ASN A 16 -24.38 5.21 110.73
N ALA A 17 -23.91 3.96 110.66
CA ALA A 17 -22.79 3.54 109.79
C ALA A 17 -23.05 3.73 108.28
N ALA A 18 -24.32 3.94 107.86
CA ALA A 18 -24.69 4.22 106.48
C ALA A 18 -24.37 5.67 106.05
N ASP A 19 -24.46 6.66 106.95
CA ASP A 19 -24.31 8.07 106.61
C ASP A 19 -22.84 8.50 106.43
N GLY A 20 -21.89 7.77 107.03
CA GLY A 20 -20.45 8.05 106.93
C GLY A 20 -19.78 7.66 105.60
N ILE A 21 -20.45 6.88 104.72
CA ILE A 21 -19.86 6.36 103.46
C ILE A 21 -20.32 7.16 102.22
N PHE A 22 -21.52 7.75 102.24
CA PHE A 22 -22.07 8.46 101.07
C PHE A 22 -21.26 9.70 100.70
N PHE A 23 -20.81 10.47 101.70
CA PHE A 23 -20.02 11.67 101.45
C PHE A 23 -18.65 11.34 100.83
N PRO A 24 -17.83 10.41 101.38
CA PRO A 24 -16.62 9.94 100.71
C PRO A 24 -16.87 9.37 99.31
N ALA A 25 -17.99 8.65 99.09
CA ALA A 25 -18.31 8.07 97.79
C ALA A 25 -18.64 9.12 96.71
N LEU A 26 -19.33 10.21 97.07
CA LEU A 26 -19.56 11.34 96.18
C LEU A 26 -18.30 12.19 95.98
N GLU A 27 -17.50 12.35 97.03
CA GLU A 27 -16.24 13.10 97.00
C GLU A 27 -15.19 12.41 96.11
N GLN A 28 -15.13 11.08 96.12
CA GLN A 28 -14.22 10.29 95.29
C GLN A 28 -14.83 9.86 93.95
N ASN A 29 -16.05 10.30 93.62
CA ASN A 29 -16.70 9.94 92.37
C ASN A 29 -15.91 10.47 91.16
N MET A 30 -15.74 9.64 90.13
CA MET A 30 -15.05 10.05 88.89
C MET A 30 -15.86 11.06 88.06
N MET A 31 -17.18 11.11 88.23
CA MET A 31 -18.03 12.15 87.64
C MET A 31 -18.00 13.41 88.51
N GLY A 32 -18.10 14.57 87.86
CA GLY A 32 -18.33 15.83 88.57
C GLY A 32 -19.67 15.80 89.27
N ALA A 33 -19.67 15.93 90.60
CA ALA A 33 -20.86 15.94 91.42
C ALA A 33 -21.08 17.35 91.98
N VAL A 34 -22.28 17.89 91.73
CA VAL A 34 -22.70 19.21 92.22
C VAL A 34 -24.03 19.08 92.95
N LEU A 35 -24.10 19.48 94.22
CA LEU A 35 -25.35 19.50 95.00
C LEU A 35 -25.75 20.95 95.26
N ILE A 36 -27.02 21.29 95.04
CA ILE A 36 -27.57 22.62 95.36
C ILE A 36 -28.69 22.54 96.40
N ASN A 37 -28.79 23.55 97.26
CA ASN A 37 -29.84 23.69 98.29
C ASN A 37 -31.14 24.30 97.73
N GLU A 38 -32.10 24.59 98.60
CA GLU A 38 -33.39 25.22 98.28
C GLU A 38 -33.28 26.64 97.71
N ASN A 39 -32.17 27.34 97.94
CA ASN A 39 -31.89 28.70 97.46
C ASN A 39 -31.05 28.71 96.18
N ASP A 40 -30.88 27.53 95.55
CA ASP A 40 -30.04 27.31 94.36
C ASP A 40 -28.55 27.60 94.60
N GLU A 41 -28.10 27.56 95.85
CA GLU A 41 -26.69 27.71 96.24
C GLU A 41 -25.99 26.36 96.25
N VAL A 42 -24.74 26.34 95.79
CA VAL A 42 -23.95 25.10 95.72
C VAL A 42 -23.49 24.69 97.12
N MET A 43 -23.95 23.52 97.56
CA MET A 43 -23.61 22.88 98.84
C MET A 43 -22.47 21.88 98.73
N PHE A 44 -22.28 21.29 97.55
CA PHE A 44 -21.27 20.28 97.33
C PHE A 44 -20.69 20.41 95.93
N PHE A 45 -19.36 20.28 95.85
CA PHE A 45 -18.61 20.36 94.60
C PHE A 45 -17.36 19.49 94.75
N ASN A 46 -17.31 18.36 94.05
CA ASN A 46 -16.23 17.39 94.20
C ASN A 46 -15.01 17.73 93.31
N PRO A 47 -13.84 17.09 93.53
CA PRO A 47 -12.63 17.33 92.73
C PRO A 47 -12.80 17.08 91.22
N ALA A 48 -13.69 16.17 90.82
CA ALA A 48 -13.99 15.95 89.41
C ALA A 48 -14.76 17.13 88.78
N ALA A 49 -15.67 17.75 89.54
CA ALA A 49 -16.38 18.96 89.14
C ALA A 49 -15.42 20.17 89.05
N GLU A 50 -14.45 20.30 89.98
CA GLU A 50 -13.38 21.30 89.89
C GLU A 50 -12.61 21.21 88.58
N LYS A 51 -12.27 19.99 88.15
CA LYS A 51 -11.57 19.77 86.87
C LYS A 51 -12.44 20.08 85.66
N LEU A 52 -13.73 19.75 85.71
CA LEU A 52 -14.65 19.96 84.59
C LEU A 52 -14.93 21.45 84.35
N TRP A 53 -15.27 22.20 85.40
CA TRP A 53 -15.62 23.62 85.29
C TRP A 53 -14.42 24.58 85.45
N GLY A 54 -13.31 24.14 86.05
CA GLY A 54 -12.13 24.97 86.30
C GLY A 54 -12.27 25.94 87.48
N TYR A 55 -13.34 25.84 88.27
CA TYR A 55 -13.47 26.55 89.54
C TYR A 55 -12.94 25.69 90.68
N LYS A 56 -12.31 26.33 91.68
CA LYS A 56 -12.01 25.70 92.96
C LYS A 56 -13.27 25.63 93.81
N ARG A 57 -13.43 24.58 94.63
CA ARG A 57 -14.64 24.40 95.44
C ARG A 57 -14.90 25.59 96.35
N GLU A 58 -13.85 26.19 96.92
CA GLU A 58 -13.97 27.34 97.81
C GLU A 58 -14.52 28.59 97.09
N GLU A 59 -14.43 28.63 95.75
CA GLU A 59 -14.99 29.71 94.92
C GLU A 59 -16.47 29.48 94.58
N VAL A 60 -16.97 28.25 94.73
CA VAL A 60 -18.29 27.84 94.25
C VAL A 60 -19.24 27.58 95.41
N ILE A 61 -18.77 26.98 96.50
CA ILE A 61 -19.58 26.65 97.67
C ILE A 61 -20.20 27.93 98.25
N GLY A 62 -21.52 27.90 98.46
CA GLY A 62 -22.30 29.03 98.96
C GLY A 62 -22.68 30.08 97.91
N ASN A 63 -22.17 29.99 96.68
CA ASN A 63 -22.60 30.84 95.58
C ASN A 63 -23.76 30.22 94.80
N ASN A 64 -24.52 31.05 94.10
CA ASN A 64 -25.63 30.61 93.26
C ASN A 64 -25.14 29.78 92.06
N ILE A 65 -25.84 28.70 91.74
CA ILE A 65 -25.52 27.75 90.68
C ILE A 65 -25.38 28.37 89.29
N ASP A 66 -26.00 29.53 89.02
CA ASP A 66 -25.91 30.23 87.73
C ASP A 66 -24.48 30.54 87.30
N MET A 67 -23.53 30.62 88.24
CA MET A 67 -22.11 30.76 87.90
C MET A 67 -21.54 29.57 87.10
N LEU A 68 -22.10 28.37 87.29
CA LEU A 68 -21.73 27.14 86.61
C LEU A 68 -22.51 26.89 85.31
N ILE A 69 -23.50 27.74 85.02
CA ILE A 69 -24.34 27.65 83.83
C ILE A 69 -23.73 28.49 82.70
N PRO A 70 -23.72 28.00 81.45
CA PRO A 70 -23.25 28.77 80.30
C PRO A 70 -23.97 30.11 80.19
N ARG A 71 -23.23 31.17 79.83
CA ARG A 71 -23.76 32.55 79.85
C ARG A 71 -25.05 32.71 79.05
N ASP A 72 -25.15 32.02 77.93
CA ASP A 72 -26.28 32.06 76.99
C ASP A 72 -27.58 31.46 77.60
N LEU A 73 -27.44 30.56 78.58
CA LEU A 73 -28.56 29.85 79.21
C LEU A 73 -28.95 30.40 80.59
N ARG A 74 -28.12 31.24 81.21
CA ARG A 74 -28.38 31.86 82.52
C ARG A 74 -29.71 32.59 82.62
N PRO A 75 -30.17 33.40 81.64
CA PRO A 75 -31.40 34.18 81.80
C PRO A 75 -32.66 33.32 82.03
N ALA A 76 -32.71 32.12 81.46
CA ALA A 76 -33.84 31.21 81.57
C ALA A 76 -33.66 30.15 82.67
N HIS A 77 -32.47 30.01 83.24
CA HIS A 77 -32.13 28.92 84.15
C HIS A 77 -32.86 29.00 85.51
N PRO A 78 -32.97 30.18 86.18
CA PRO A 78 -33.70 30.31 87.45
C PRO A 78 -35.18 29.91 87.34
N GLU A 79 -35.86 30.31 86.26
CA GLU A 79 -37.26 29.95 86.02
C GLU A 79 -37.43 28.43 85.84
N ASN A 80 -36.48 27.77 85.16
CA ASN A 80 -36.49 26.32 84.96
C ASN A 80 -36.31 25.55 86.29
N ILE A 81 -35.42 26.01 87.17
CA ILE A 81 -35.26 25.39 88.49
C ILE A 81 -36.52 25.61 89.33
N ARG A 82 -37.04 26.84 89.37
CA ARG A 82 -38.25 27.18 90.13
C ARG A 82 -39.47 26.39 89.68
N HIS A 83 -39.66 26.26 88.37
CA HIS A 83 -40.73 25.44 87.78
C HIS A 83 -40.60 23.95 88.18
N ASN A 84 -39.38 23.42 88.20
CA ASN A 84 -39.11 22.04 88.65
C ASN A 84 -39.29 21.85 90.16
N ARG A 85 -39.16 22.92 90.97
CA ARG A 85 -39.42 22.90 92.43
C ARG A 85 -40.90 22.98 92.77
N GLU A 86 -41.67 23.86 92.13
CA GLU A 86 -43.03 24.25 92.54
C GLU A 86 -44.18 23.37 91.99
N GLY A 87 -43.97 22.48 91.00
CA GLY A 87 -45.10 21.68 90.49
C GLY A 87 -44.85 20.60 89.43
N GLY A 88 -43.62 20.37 88.98
CA GLY A 88 -43.35 19.33 87.98
C GLY A 88 -43.37 17.90 88.56
N LYS A 89 -44.42 17.12 88.28
CA LYS A 89 -44.39 15.65 88.43
C LYS A 89 -43.17 15.09 87.67
N ALA A 90 -42.24 14.46 88.39
CA ALA A 90 -41.29 13.44 87.94
C ALA A 90 -40.87 13.50 86.45
N ARG A 91 -40.18 14.57 86.02
CA ARG A 91 -39.54 14.64 84.69
C ARG A 91 -38.01 14.68 84.73
N VAL A 92 -37.41 14.67 85.92
CA VAL A 92 -35.96 14.79 86.10
C VAL A 92 -35.32 13.47 86.57
N GLU A 93 -36.09 12.55 87.17
CA GLU A 93 -35.57 11.22 87.55
C GLU A 93 -35.04 10.46 86.31
N GLY A 94 -33.72 10.29 86.23
CA GLY A 94 -33.04 9.51 85.18
C GLY A 94 -32.81 10.23 83.85
N MET A 95 -33.10 11.53 83.71
CA MET A 95 -32.79 12.25 82.48
C MET A 95 -31.30 12.53 82.36
N SER A 96 -30.66 11.80 81.45
CA SER A 96 -29.33 12.13 80.92
C SER A 96 -29.48 13.08 79.73
N ARG A 97 -28.88 14.28 79.79
CA ARG A 97 -28.84 15.24 78.66
C ARG A 97 -27.41 15.58 78.25
N GLU A 98 -27.20 15.73 76.96
CA GLU A 98 -25.95 16.23 76.38
C GLU A 98 -26.04 17.75 76.24
N LEU A 99 -25.16 18.47 76.94
CA LEU A 99 -25.15 19.93 76.98
C LEU A 99 -23.71 20.43 76.89
N GLN A 100 -23.53 21.64 76.37
CA GLN A 100 -22.23 22.30 76.44
C GLN A 100 -22.06 22.95 77.81
N LEU A 101 -21.00 22.58 78.51
CA LEU A 101 -20.53 23.23 79.73
C LEU A 101 -19.51 24.30 79.36
N GLU A 102 -19.64 25.49 79.95
CA GLU A 102 -18.67 26.59 79.82
C GLU A 102 -17.74 26.59 81.06
N LYS A 103 -16.44 26.44 80.84
CA LYS A 103 -15.43 26.50 81.89
C LYS A 103 -15.18 27.94 82.34
N LYS A 104 -14.52 28.13 83.48
CA LYS A 104 -14.12 29.44 84.03
C LYS A 104 -13.31 30.30 83.04
N ASP A 105 -12.49 29.66 82.19
CA ASP A 105 -11.68 30.33 81.17
C ASP A 105 -12.47 30.71 79.89
N GLY A 106 -13.76 30.38 79.83
CA GLY A 106 -14.65 30.61 78.69
C GLY A 106 -14.65 29.50 77.63
N SER A 107 -13.80 28.47 77.76
CA SER A 107 -13.83 27.32 76.84
C SER A 107 -15.10 26.48 77.05
N LYS A 108 -15.63 25.91 75.97
CA LYS A 108 -16.83 25.06 76.01
C LYS A 108 -16.45 23.59 75.78
N ILE A 109 -17.01 22.68 76.57
CA ILE A 109 -16.86 21.23 76.41
C ILE A 109 -18.24 20.57 76.36
N TRP A 110 -18.36 19.45 75.66
CA TRP A 110 -19.60 18.67 75.70
C TRP A 110 -19.61 17.80 76.93
N THR A 111 -20.70 17.83 77.68
CA THR A 111 -20.88 16.99 78.86
C THR A 111 -22.24 16.33 78.87
N ARG A 112 -22.32 15.20 79.57
CA ARG A 112 -23.56 14.48 79.81
C ARG A 112 -23.95 14.67 81.27
N PHE A 113 -25.09 15.33 81.49
CA PHE A 113 -25.66 15.63 82.80
C PHE A 113 -26.70 14.60 83.16
N ALA A 114 -26.59 14.00 84.35
CA ALA A 114 -27.66 13.26 85.01
C ALA A 114 -28.10 14.07 86.24
N LEU A 115 -29.37 14.43 86.30
CA LEU A 115 -29.93 15.24 87.36
C LEU A 115 -30.84 14.39 88.25
N SER A 116 -30.69 14.52 89.56
CA SER A 116 -31.52 13.81 90.55
C SER A 116 -32.06 14.80 91.57
N LYS A 117 -33.35 14.68 91.90
CA LYS A 117 -33.99 15.44 92.97
C LYS A 117 -33.89 14.66 94.28
N VAL A 118 -33.37 15.28 95.33
CA VAL A 118 -33.22 14.67 96.66
C VAL A 118 -34.07 15.46 97.65
N SER A 119 -34.89 14.77 98.45
CA SER A 119 -35.73 15.40 99.48
C SER A 119 -35.25 14.96 100.85
N ALA A 120 -34.83 15.90 101.71
CA ALA A 120 -34.37 15.64 103.06
C ALA A 120 -34.89 16.73 104.01
N GLU A 121 -35.38 16.35 105.19
CA GLU A 121 -35.90 17.26 106.23
C GLU A 121 -36.93 18.31 105.74
N GLY A 122 -37.77 17.93 104.75
CA GLY A 122 -38.77 18.82 104.16
C GLY A 122 -38.23 19.83 103.14
N LYS A 123 -36.92 19.81 102.85
CA LYS A 123 -36.25 20.64 101.85
C LYS A 123 -35.88 19.83 100.60
N VAL A 124 -35.79 20.52 99.45
CA VAL A 124 -35.47 19.93 98.15
C VAL A 124 -34.07 20.34 97.72
N TYR A 125 -33.25 19.34 97.44
CA TYR A 125 -31.91 19.47 96.89
C TYR A 125 -31.85 18.89 95.48
N TYR A 126 -30.91 19.36 94.65
CA TYR A 126 -30.63 18.74 93.35
C TYR A 126 -29.18 18.31 93.27
N LEU A 127 -28.96 17.04 92.93
CA LEU A 127 -27.66 16.49 92.62
C LEU A 127 -27.50 16.38 91.11
N ALA A 128 -26.48 17.03 90.57
CA ALA A 128 -26.04 16.86 89.19
C ALA A 128 -24.78 15.99 89.17
N LEU A 129 -24.81 14.90 88.40
CA LEU A 129 -23.63 14.13 88.03
C LEU A 129 -23.28 14.44 86.59
N VAL A 130 -22.03 14.81 86.33
CA VAL A 130 -21.60 15.33 85.04
C VAL A 130 -20.32 14.64 84.61
N ARG A 131 -20.29 14.17 83.35
CA ARG A 131 -19.09 13.62 82.73
C ARG A 131 -18.80 14.30 81.40
N ASP A 132 -17.54 14.32 81.00
CA ASP A 132 -17.12 14.72 79.66
C ASP A 132 -17.67 13.74 78.61
N ALA A 133 -18.22 14.30 77.53
CA ALA A 133 -18.76 13.60 76.37
C ALA A 133 -18.20 14.14 75.03
N SER A 134 -17.14 14.96 75.08
CA SER A 134 -16.57 15.65 73.91
C SER A 134 -16.08 14.72 72.81
N VAL A 135 -15.45 13.61 73.16
CA VAL A 135 -14.97 12.61 72.18
C VAL A 135 -16.14 11.93 71.45
N GLU A 136 -17.15 11.49 72.19
CA GLU A 136 -18.34 10.79 71.65
C GLU A 136 -19.14 11.72 70.72
N MET A 137 -19.28 13.00 71.10
CA MET A 137 -19.97 14.02 70.29
C MET A 137 -19.20 14.40 69.02
N ALA A 138 -17.88 14.57 69.11
CA ALA A 138 -17.04 14.88 67.96
C ALA A 138 -17.12 13.76 66.90
N GLN A 139 -17.08 12.50 67.34
CA GLN A 139 -17.20 11.34 66.46
C GLN A 139 -18.58 11.27 65.78
N LYS A 140 -19.67 11.55 66.52
CA LYS A 140 -21.03 11.56 65.98
C LYS A 140 -21.25 12.66 64.93
N GLU A 141 -20.72 13.86 65.15
CA GLU A 141 -20.85 14.96 64.20
C GLU A 141 -19.97 14.75 62.95
N GLN A 142 -18.76 14.19 63.11
CA GLN A 142 -17.89 13.86 61.99
C GLN A 142 -18.54 12.82 61.05
N THR A 143 -19.15 11.77 61.60
CA THR A 143 -19.91 10.78 60.81
C THR A 143 -21.09 11.43 60.07
N ARG A 144 -21.80 12.38 60.71
CA ARG A 144 -22.90 13.11 60.09
C ARG A 144 -22.43 13.97 58.91
N GLN A 145 -21.29 14.63 59.04
CA GLN A 145 -20.69 15.44 57.97
C GLN A 145 -20.25 14.59 56.76
N LEU A 146 -19.68 13.40 57.02
CA LEU A 146 -19.34 12.43 55.98
C LEU A 146 -20.56 11.96 55.18
N ILE A 147 -21.68 11.68 55.86
CA ILE A 147 -22.94 11.27 55.22
C ILE A 147 -23.42 12.36 54.24
N ILE A 148 -23.44 13.62 54.69
CA ILE A 148 -23.90 14.74 53.86
C ILE A 148 -22.96 14.97 52.65
N ALA A 149 -21.63 14.88 52.87
CA ALA A 149 -20.66 15.12 51.81
C ALA A 149 -20.73 14.06 50.69
N VAL A 150 -21.04 12.81 51.03
CA VAL A 150 -21.09 11.68 50.08
C VAL A 150 -22.41 11.65 49.29
N ASP A 151 -23.52 12.06 49.90
CA ASP A 151 -24.86 11.98 49.29
C ASP A 151 -25.08 13.00 48.15
N HIS A 152 -24.26 14.06 48.10
CA HIS A 152 -24.32 15.10 47.07
C HIS A 152 -23.40 14.85 45.86
N LEU A 153 -22.72 13.70 45.78
CA LEU A 153 -21.83 13.37 44.66
C LEU A 153 -22.58 12.61 43.55
N ASP A 154 -22.44 13.07 42.31
CA ASP A 154 -23.02 12.41 41.11
C ASP A 154 -22.26 11.14 40.68
N ARG A 155 -21.18 10.78 41.38
CA ARG A 155 -20.44 9.53 41.14
C ARG A 155 -20.80 8.49 42.19
N PRO A 156 -20.88 7.19 41.85
CA PRO A 156 -21.11 6.15 42.84
C PRO A 156 -20.01 6.14 43.90
N VAL A 157 -20.40 6.25 45.17
CA VAL A 157 -19.50 6.22 46.33
C VAL A 157 -20.05 5.29 47.41
N ILE A 158 -19.16 4.48 47.99
CA ILE A 158 -19.42 3.71 49.21
C ILE A 158 -18.37 4.04 50.28
N VAL A 159 -18.80 4.06 51.54
CA VAL A 159 -17.95 4.24 52.72
C VAL A 159 -17.90 2.93 53.49
N LEU A 160 -16.70 2.48 53.82
CA LEU A 160 -16.42 1.23 54.53
C LEU A 160 -15.88 1.51 55.93
N ASP A 161 -16.21 0.64 56.89
CA ASP A 161 -15.56 0.59 58.21
C ASP A 161 -14.13 -0.01 58.11
N PRO A 162 -13.33 0.03 59.19
CA PRO A 162 -11.99 -0.58 59.20
C PRO A 162 -11.99 -2.10 58.88
N GLU A 163 -13.09 -2.80 59.16
CA GLU A 163 -13.33 -4.21 58.87
C GLU A 163 -13.88 -4.49 57.46
N ARG A 164 -14.05 -3.44 56.65
CA ARG A 164 -14.43 -3.43 55.22
C ARG A 164 -15.91 -3.71 54.94
N HIS A 165 -16.77 -3.53 55.94
CA HIS A 165 -18.21 -3.54 55.74
C HIS A 165 -18.71 -2.17 55.30
N ILE A 166 -19.70 -2.17 54.42
CA ILE A 166 -20.33 -0.95 53.93
C ILE A 166 -21.12 -0.30 55.05
N VAL A 167 -20.72 0.91 55.41
CA VAL A 167 -21.41 1.76 56.38
C VAL A 167 -22.40 2.68 55.67
N GLN A 168 -22.06 3.15 54.47
CA GLN A 168 -22.87 4.10 53.70
C GLN A 168 -22.66 3.95 52.19
N CYS A 169 -23.68 4.26 51.40
CA CYS A 169 -23.59 4.44 49.95
C CYS A 169 -24.46 5.65 49.53
N ASN A 170 -24.10 6.29 48.43
CA ASN A 170 -24.87 7.43 47.90
C ASN A 170 -25.90 7.01 46.84
N ARG A 171 -26.75 7.98 46.45
CA ARG A 171 -27.75 7.78 45.40
C ARG A 171 -27.17 7.24 44.08
N ALA A 172 -26.04 7.77 43.62
CA ALA A 172 -25.42 7.34 42.36
C ALA A 172 -24.98 5.86 42.39
N PHE A 173 -24.58 5.34 43.56
CA PHE A 173 -24.32 3.91 43.73
C PHE A 173 -25.59 3.06 43.57
N THR A 174 -26.70 3.50 44.15
CA THR A 174 -27.99 2.82 43.98
C THR A 174 -28.44 2.84 42.52
N GLU A 175 -28.26 3.96 41.81
CA GLU A 175 -28.63 4.07 40.40
C GLU A 175 -27.79 3.15 39.50
N MET A 176 -26.47 3.07 39.72
CA MET A 176 -25.57 2.25 38.90
C MET A 176 -25.68 0.75 39.21
N PHE A 177 -25.70 0.38 40.49
CA PHE A 177 -25.60 -1.03 40.90
C PHE A 177 -26.95 -1.66 41.30
N GLY A 178 -27.98 -0.85 41.55
CA GLY A 178 -29.32 -1.32 41.90
C GLY A 178 -29.47 -1.85 43.33
N TYR A 179 -28.59 -1.45 44.24
CA TYR A 179 -28.64 -1.80 45.67
C TYR A 179 -28.90 -0.56 46.53
N CYS A 180 -29.90 -0.65 47.40
CA CYS A 180 -30.19 0.40 48.37
C CYS A 180 -29.30 0.26 49.62
N ILE A 181 -29.12 1.35 50.38
CA ILE A 181 -28.31 1.31 51.61
C ILE A 181 -28.79 0.26 52.62
N SER A 182 -30.10 0.02 52.73
CA SER A 182 -30.66 -1.01 53.62
C SER A 182 -30.26 -2.44 53.24
N GLU A 183 -29.92 -2.69 51.97
CA GLU A 183 -29.47 -3.98 51.47
C GLU A 183 -27.94 -4.09 51.52
N ALA A 184 -27.23 -2.98 51.30
CA ALA A 184 -25.77 -2.96 51.23
C ALA A 184 -25.09 -2.84 52.60
N SER A 185 -25.75 -2.21 53.57
CA SER A 185 -25.16 -1.94 54.89
C SER A 185 -24.74 -3.23 55.61
N GLY A 186 -23.52 -3.25 56.13
CA GLY A 186 -22.95 -4.39 56.84
C GLY A 186 -22.37 -5.50 55.93
N MET A 187 -22.53 -5.41 54.61
CA MET A 187 -21.93 -6.35 53.66
C MET A 187 -20.54 -5.90 53.22
N GLN A 188 -19.70 -6.83 52.76
CA GLN A 188 -18.45 -6.49 52.08
C GLN A 188 -18.68 -6.23 50.57
N PRO A 189 -17.91 -5.31 49.95
CA PRO A 189 -18.08 -4.97 48.53
C PRO A 189 -17.95 -6.16 47.57
N ASP A 190 -17.11 -7.14 47.87
CA ASP A 190 -16.89 -8.33 47.03
C ASP A 190 -18.09 -9.28 46.96
N THR A 191 -19.02 -9.16 47.91
CA THR A 191 -20.27 -9.92 47.98
C THR A 191 -21.37 -9.27 47.15
N LEU A 192 -21.35 -7.94 47.04
CA LEU A 192 -22.34 -7.15 46.29
C LEU A 192 -21.93 -6.91 44.83
N LEU A 193 -20.66 -6.60 44.60
CA LEU A 193 -20.12 -6.36 43.27
C LEU A 193 -19.99 -7.70 42.56
N ASN A 194 -20.93 -7.98 41.65
CA ASN A 194 -20.98 -9.20 40.85
C ASN A 194 -19.90 -9.17 39.75
N ILE A 195 -18.64 -9.24 40.18
CA ILE A 195 -17.45 -9.29 39.33
C ILE A 195 -17.27 -10.74 38.85
N PRO A 196 -17.24 -11.01 37.53
CA PRO A 196 -17.03 -12.34 36.99
C PRO A 196 -15.71 -12.94 37.46
N GLU A 197 -15.67 -14.26 37.63
CA GLU A 197 -14.45 -15.00 37.99
C GLU A 197 -13.36 -14.94 36.92
N PHE A 198 -13.66 -14.53 35.68
CA PHE A 198 -12.66 -14.38 34.63
C PHE A 198 -12.33 -12.90 34.40
N PRO A 199 -11.05 -12.50 34.39
CA PRO A 199 -9.85 -13.31 34.65
C PRO A 199 -9.79 -13.86 36.10
N ALA A 200 -9.18 -15.05 36.29
CA ALA A 200 -9.19 -15.84 37.55
C ALA A 200 -8.69 -15.07 38.79
N ASP A 201 -7.93 -14.01 38.58
CA ASP A 201 -7.38 -13.15 39.60
C ASP A 201 -8.28 -11.97 39.98
N ASN A 202 -9.44 -11.75 39.33
CA ASN A 202 -10.36 -10.64 39.65
C ASN A 202 -10.75 -10.58 41.12
N ARG A 203 -11.09 -11.74 41.72
CA ARG A 203 -11.39 -11.85 43.16
C ARG A 203 -10.20 -11.43 44.02
N ILE A 204 -9.00 -11.88 43.65
CA ILE A 204 -7.74 -11.59 44.35
C ILE A 204 -7.41 -10.10 44.22
N ARG A 205 -7.54 -9.53 43.03
CA ARG A 205 -7.30 -8.10 42.75
C ARG A 205 -8.28 -7.20 43.50
N LEU A 206 -9.56 -7.56 43.54
CA LEU A 206 -10.53 -6.82 44.34
C LEU A 206 -10.20 -6.89 45.84
N GLN A 207 -9.85 -8.07 46.36
CA GLN A 207 -9.40 -8.20 47.74
C GLN A 207 -8.14 -7.40 48.01
N GLN A 208 -7.12 -7.47 47.15
CA GLN A 208 -5.91 -6.68 47.27
C GLN A 208 -6.20 -5.18 47.25
N LEU A 209 -7.08 -4.72 46.36
CA LEU A 209 -7.50 -3.33 46.29
C LEU A 209 -8.16 -2.92 47.60
N LEU A 210 -9.12 -3.71 48.10
CA LEU A 210 -9.74 -3.45 49.40
C LEU A 210 -8.66 -3.33 50.47
N TRP A 211 -7.78 -4.31 50.63
CA TRP A 211 -6.82 -4.38 51.74
C TRP A 211 -5.59 -3.46 51.60
N LYS A 212 -5.50 -2.60 50.58
CA LYS A 212 -4.42 -1.61 50.48
C LYS A 212 -4.51 -0.51 51.54
N THR A 213 -3.35 -0.09 52.02
CA THR A 213 -3.16 0.94 53.06
C THR A 213 -2.90 2.34 52.49
N ALA A 214 -2.99 2.51 51.17
CA ALA A 214 -2.83 3.78 50.48
C ALA A 214 -3.90 3.91 49.40
N ARG A 215 -4.08 5.12 48.87
CA ARG A 215 -4.98 5.35 47.73
C ARG A 215 -4.52 4.49 46.55
N ASP A 216 -5.46 3.75 45.98
CA ASP A 216 -5.21 2.92 44.81
C ASP A 216 -6.46 2.74 43.96
N GLN A 217 -6.29 2.22 42.76
CA GLN A 217 -7.38 2.03 41.81
C GLN A 217 -7.15 0.80 40.94
N ASP A 218 -8.22 0.17 40.51
CA ASP A 218 -8.16 -0.95 39.58
C ASP A 218 -9.43 -1.01 38.69
N GLU A 219 -9.33 -1.68 37.54
CA GLU A 219 -10.42 -1.81 36.55
C GLU A 219 -11.00 -3.23 36.56
N PHE A 220 -12.33 -3.34 36.68
CA PHE A 220 -13.05 -4.61 36.75
C PHE A 220 -14.23 -4.63 35.78
N LEU A 221 -14.48 -5.81 35.19
CA LEU A 221 -15.74 -6.08 34.52
C LEU A 221 -16.76 -6.42 35.60
N LEU A 222 -17.95 -5.82 35.54
CA LEU A 222 -19.02 -6.05 36.48
C LEU A 222 -20.29 -6.42 35.73
N LEU A 223 -21.04 -7.36 36.29
CA LEU A 223 -22.40 -7.68 35.87
C LEU A 223 -23.38 -6.90 36.75
N THR A 224 -24.11 -5.95 36.18
CA THR A 224 -25.14 -5.21 36.92
C THR A 224 -26.26 -6.16 37.35
N ARG A 225 -27.14 -5.71 38.24
CA ARG A 225 -28.32 -6.48 38.67
C ARG A 225 -29.28 -6.80 37.51
N THR A 226 -29.27 -6.01 36.44
CA THR A 226 -30.05 -6.24 35.20
C THR A 226 -29.38 -7.25 34.26
N GLY A 227 -28.14 -7.69 34.57
CA GLY A 227 -27.37 -8.62 33.75
C GLY A 227 -26.48 -7.96 32.70
N GLU A 228 -26.40 -6.63 32.69
CA GLU A 228 -25.55 -5.86 31.77
C GLU A 228 -24.08 -5.92 32.20
N LYS A 229 -23.17 -5.97 31.23
CA LYS A 229 -21.73 -6.00 31.48
C LYS A 229 -21.16 -4.60 31.35
N ILE A 230 -20.69 -4.03 32.45
CA ILE A 230 -20.04 -2.72 32.48
C ILE A 230 -18.61 -2.84 32.98
N TRP A 231 -17.68 -2.10 32.38
CA TRP A 231 -16.35 -1.94 32.93
C TRP A 231 -16.36 -0.77 33.91
N ILE A 232 -15.95 -1.04 35.14
CA ILE A 232 -15.83 -0.03 36.19
C ILE A 232 -14.37 0.18 36.54
N LYS A 233 -14.00 1.44 36.75
CA LYS A 233 -12.79 1.82 37.45
C LYS A 233 -13.13 2.08 38.92
N ALA A 234 -12.69 1.18 39.78
CA ALA A 234 -12.85 1.28 41.23
C ALA A 234 -11.62 1.95 41.84
N SER A 235 -11.81 2.98 42.66
CA SER A 235 -10.72 3.63 43.40
C SER A 235 -11.03 3.63 44.88
N ILE A 236 -10.08 3.24 45.71
CA ILE A 236 -10.22 3.22 47.18
C ILE A 236 -9.26 4.23 47.81
N SER A 237 -9.71 4.92 48.85
CA SER A 237 -8.93 5.90 49.59
C SER A 237 -9.17 5.73 51.09
N PRO A 238 -8.16 5.38 51.90
CA PRO A 238 -8.30 5.30 53.35
C PRO A 238 -8.42 6.70 53.97
N VAL A 239 -9.27 6.82 54.98
CA VAL A 239 -9.48 8.04 55.79
C VAL A 239 -8.99 7.76 57.20
N TYR A 240 -8.00 8.54 57.63
CA TYR A 240 -7.37 8.41 58.94
C TYR A 240 -7.86 9.49 59.91
N ASP A 241 -7.87 9.16 61.20
CA ASP A 241 -8.07 10.13 62.26
C ASP A 241 -6.80 10.99 62.50
N VAL A 242 -6.89 11.93 63.45
CA VAL A 242 -5.79 12.85 63.83
C VAL A 242 -4.58 12.10 64.42
N LEU A 243 -4.77 10.86 64.88
CA LEU A 243 -3.75 9.98 65.45
C LEU A 243 -3.23 8.93 64.44
N ALA A 244 -3.58 9.07 63.16
CA ALA A 244 -3.23 8.16 62.06
C ALA A 244 -3.80 6.74 62.17
N HIS A 245 -4.89 6.54 62.92
CA HIS A 245 -5.66 5.28 62.89
C HIS A 245 -6.65 5.30 61.74
N LEU A 246 -6.80 4.15 61.06
CA LEU A 246 -7.76 4.00 59.97
C LEU A 246 -9.18 4.09 60.53
N GLN A 247 -9.92 5.13 60.13
CA GLN A 247 -11.27 5.38 60.61
C GLN A 247 -12.30 4.80 59.64
N ASN A 248 -12.14 5.05 58.34
CA ASN A 248 -13.03 4.59 57.28
C ASN A 248 -12.24 4.41 55.96
N LEU A 249 -12.85 3.81 54.96
CA LEU A 249 -12.37 3.88 53.57
C LEU A 249 -13.48 4.40 52.65
N VAL A 250 -13.10 5.24 51.70
CA VAL A 250 -14.00 5.73 50.66
C VAL A 250 -13.64 5.05 49.35
N MET A 251 -14.63 4.38 48.75
CA MET A 251 -14.48 3.73 47.45
C MET A 251 -15.41 4.41 46.44
N THR A 252 -14.85 4.78 45.29
CA THR A 252 -15.54 5.48 44.21
C THR A 252 -15.49 4.64 42.93
N PHE A 253 -16.52 4.77 42.09
CA PHE A 253 -16.60 4.05 40.83
C PHE A 253 -16.79 5.01 39.66
N SER A 254 -16.32 4.61 38.48
CA SER A 254 -16.59 5.30 37.22
C SER A 254 -16.81 4.25 36.14
N ASP A 255 -17.87 4.40 35.36
CA ASP A 255 -18.08 3.58 34.16
C ASP A 255 -17.06 4.01 33.10
N ILE A 256 -16.27 3.04 32.64
CA ILE A 256 -15.22 3.21 31.65
C ILE A 256 -15.46 2.30 30.43
N THR A 257 -16.67 1.79 30.24
CA THR A 257 -17.01 0.82 29.19
C THR A 257 -16.69 1.36 27.80
N GLU A 258 -17.22 2.55 27.47
CA GLU A 258 -16.97 3.22 26.20
C GLU A 258 -15.48 3.57 26.02
N GLU A 259 -14.84 4.11 27.06
CA GLU A 259 -13.42 4.48 27.04
C GLU A 259 -12.51 3.26 26.81
N ARG A 260 -12.88 2.10 27.36
CA ARG A 260 -12.14 0.85 27.19
C ARG A 260 -12.36 0.26 25.80
N GLN A 261 -13.59 0.27 25.27
CA GLN A 261 -13.87 -0.18 23.91
C GLN A 261 -13.09 0.66 22.88
N ILE A 262 -13.03 1.98 23.07
CA ILE A 262 -12.24 2.89 22.25
C ILE A 262 -10.73 2.58 22.35
N ARG A 263 -10.20 2.43 23.57
CA ARG A 263 -8.78 2.06 23.77
C ARG A 263 -8.44 0.72 23.10
N GLN A 264 -9.36 -0.24 23.14
CA GLN A 264 -9.18 -1.55 22.51
C GLN A 264 -9.23 -1.46 20.98
N LEU A 265 -10.15 -0.70 20.41
CA LEU A 265 -10.22 -0.39 18.98
C LEU A 265 -8.90 0.20 18.48
N GLU A 266 -8.40 1.25 19.14
CA GLU A 266 -7.13 1.90 18.81
C GLU A 266 -5.97 0.91 18.90
N GLY A 267 -5.86 0.18 20.01
CA GLY A 267 -4.79 -0.79 20.24
C GLY A 267 -4.76 -1.92 19.19
N ASN A 268 -5.92 -2.46 18.81
CA ASN A 268 -6.02 -3.50 17.78
C ASN A 268 -5.59 -3.00 16.40
N ILE A 269 -6.02 -1.80 16.02
CA ILE A 269 -5.66 -1.21 14.72
C ILE A 269 -4.16 -0.88 14.67
N LEU A 270 -3.59 -0.29 15.73
CA LEU A 270 -2.16 -0.01 15.81
C LEU A 270 -1.32 -1.29 15.79
N ALA A 271 -1.75 -2.33 16.49
CA ALA A 271 -1.08 -3.63 16.46
C ALA A 271 -1.08 -4.23 15.04
N ALA A 272 -2.19 -4.12 14.31
CA ALA A 272 -2.27 -4.55 12.93
C ALA A 272 -1.33 -3.75 12.00
N MET A 273 -1.22 -2.42 12.18
CA MET A 273 -0.27 -1.60 11.40
C MET A 273 1.18 -2.07 11.59
N CYS A 274 1.56 -2.46 12.81
CA CYS A 274 2.91 -2.98 13.08
C CYS A 274 3.21 -4.28 12.31
N SER A 275 2.20 -5.11 12.03
CA SER A 275 2.35 -6.32 11.22
C SER A 275 2.45 -6.05 9.71
N SER A 276 2.27 -4.80 9.28
CA SER A 276 2.34 -4.36 7.87
C SER A 276 1.52 -5.23 6.89
N PRO A 277 0.23 -5.49 7.14
CA PRO A 277 -0.60 -6.24 6.22
C PRO A 277 -0.76 -5.51 4.88
N PRO A 278 -1.14 -6.21 3.79
CA PRO A 278 -1.55 -5.61 2.55
C PRO A 278 -2.58 -4.48 2.76
N PHE A 279 -2.49 -3.41 1.97
CA PHE A 279 -3.33 -2.22 2.12
C PHE A 279 -4.83 -2.53 2.18
N HIS A 280 -5.33 -3.45 1.35
CA HIS A 280 -6.73 -3.85 1.37
C HIS A 280 -7.12 -4.54 2.69
N GLU A 281 -6.30 -5.49 3.15
CA GLU A 281 -6.50 -6.19 4.42
C GLU A 281 -6.48 -5.22 5.61
N MET A 282 -5.61 -4.20 5.58
CA MET A 282 -5.60 -3.14 6.60
C MET A 282 -6.94 -2.40 6.67
N GLY A 283 -7.54 -2.07 5.53
CA GLY A 283 -8.85 -1.43 5.48
C GLY A 283 -9.95 -2.32 6.07
N GLU A 284 -9.93 -3.62 5.80
CA GLU A 284 -10.88 -4.58 6.37
C GLU A 284 -10.73 -4.70 7.88
N ILE A 285 -9.49 -4.73 8.39
CA ILE A 285 -9.21 -4.76 9.82
C ILE A 285 -9.78 -3.52 10.50
N ILE A 286 -9.59 -2.32 9.94
CA ILE A 286 -10.18 -1.09 10.49
C ILE A 286 -11.70 -1.19 10.53
N CYS A 287 -12.35 -1.56 9.41
CA CYS A 287 -13.81 -1.69 9.35
C CYS A 287 -14.34 -2.69 10.40
N ARG A 288 -13.72 -3.87 10.50
CA ARG A 288 -14.13 -4.93 11.43
C ARG A 288 -13.97 -4.54 12.90
N ASN A 289 -12.90 -3.82 13.24
CA ASN A 289 -12.72 -3.36 14.62
C ASN A 289 -13.75 -2.28 14.98
N ILE A 290 -14.11 -1.39 14.06
CA ILE A 290 -15.18 -0.40 14.28
C ILE A 290 -16.52 -1.12 14.50
N GLU A 291 -16.85 -2.13 13.70
CA GLU A 291 -18.06 -2.94 13.90
C GLU A 291 -18.06 -3.72 15.21
N SER A 292 -16.89 -4.13 15.70
CA SER A 292 -16.81 -4.83 16.99
C SER A 292 -17.14 -3.92 18.18
N VAL A 293 -17.10 -2.60 17.98
CA VAL A 293 -17.43 -1.59 18.99
C VAL A 293 -18.84 -1.04 18.80
N LEU A 294 -19.26 -0.80 17.55
CA LEU A 294 -20.58 -0.28 17.22
C LEU A 294 -21.52 -1.43 16.84
N ASN A 295 -22.50 -1.72 17.71
CA ASN A 295 -23.50 -2.76 17.45
C ASN A 295 -24.31 -2.46 16.19
N GLU A 296 -24.66 -3.51 15.43
CA GLU A 296 -25.51 -3.44 14.23
C GLU A 296 -25.08 -2.33 13.25
N SER A 297 -23.77 -2.21 13.03
CA SER A 297 -23.19 -1.21 12.16
C SER A 297 -22.65 -1.80 10.85
N HIS A 298 -22.57 -0.97 9.82
CA HIS A 298 -21.87 -1.25 8.57
C HIS A 298 -20.90 -0.11 8.27
N VAL A 299 -19.65 -0.46 8.00
CA VAL A 299 -18.56 0.51 7.86
C VAL A 299 -17.94 0.41 6.47
N SER A 300 -17.73 1.55 5.84
CA SER A 300 -17.06 1.66 4.55
C SER A 300 -15.97 2.71 4.58
N LEU A 301 -14.82 2.37 4.02
CA LEU A 301 -13.68 3.24 3.82
C LEU A 301 -13.44 3.48 2.33
N PHE A 302 -13.15 4.74 2.00
CA PHE A 302 -12.79 5.16 0.65
C PHE A 302 -11.46 5.93 0.70
N ALA A 303 -10.56 5.64 -0.23
CA ALA A 303 -9.33 6.40 -0.44
C ALA A 303 -9.51 7.38 -1.60
N LEU A 304 -9.00 8.61 -1.49
CA LEU A 304 -9.04 9.58 -2.57
C LEU A 304 -7.85 9.38 -3.51
N ARG A 305 -8.11 9.14 -4.81
CA ARG A 305 -7.11 9.25 -5.88
C ARG A 305 -7.54 10.32 -6.86
N ASN A 306 -6.67 11.33 -7.05
CA ASN A 306 -6.94 12.48 -7.91
C ASN A 306 -8.27 13.20 -7.60
N GLY A 307 -8.64 13.26 -6.32
CA GLY A 307 -9.91 13.87 -5.87
C GLY A 307 -11.14 12.96 -5.98
N THR A 308 -11.01 11.76 -6.56
CA THR A 308 -12.10 10.79 -6.71
C THR A 308 -12.04 9.73 -5.60
N PRO A 309 -13.15 9.47 -4.87
CA PRO A 309 -13.19 8.41 -3.87
C PRO A 309 -13.24 7.04 -4.54
N ILE A 310 -12.25 6.21 -4.22
CA ILE A 310 -12.16 4.81 -4.62
C ILE A 310 -12.44 3.95 -3.39
N HIS A 311 -13.28 2.95 -3.55
CA HIS A 311 -13.56 1.99 -2.49
C HIS A 311 -12.26 1.32 -2.02
N TRP A 312 -12.00 1.39 -0.72
CA TRP A 312 -10.82 0.80 -0.11
C TRP A 312 -11.19 -0.52 0.57
N ALA A 313 -12.17 -0.46 1.48
CA ALA A 313 -12.66 -1.62 2.19
C ALA A 313 -14.08 -1.38 2.69
N SER A 314 -14.80 -2.45 2.97
CA SER A 314 -16.03 -2.40 3.74
C SER A 314 -16.13 -3.65 4.59
N SER A 315 -16.93 -3.58 5.63
CA SER A 315 -17.20 -4.73 6.44
C SER A 315 -18.05 -5.79 5.73
N SER A 316 -17.93 -7.04 6.18
CA SER A 316 -18.37 -8.23 5.44
C SER A 316 -19.89 -8.49 5.49
N HIS A 317 -20.67 -7.72 6.25
CA HIS A 317 -22.12 -7.90 6.39
C HIS A 317 -22.90 -6.74 5.75
N GLY A 318 -23.09 -6.81 4.42
CA GLY A 318 -23.99 -5.92 3.67
C GLY A 318 -25.47 -6.17 3.94
N ALA A 319 -25.89 -6.26 5.21
CA ALA A 319 -27.30 -6.18 5.55
C ALA A 319 -27.73 -4.71 5.39
N GLU A 320 -28.72 -4.45 4.54
CA GLU A 320 -29.42 -3.16 4.55
C GLU A 320 -29.98 -2.94 5.96
N VAL A 321 -29.29 -2.12 6.76
CA VAL A 321 -29.80 -1.67 8.05
C VAL A 321 -31.06 -0.84 7.75
N GLN A 322 -32.24 -1.42 7.96
CA GLN A 322 -33.52 -0.72 7.79
C GLN A 322 -33.62 0.38 8.87
N ASN A 323 -34.02 1.60 8.49
CA ASN A 323 -33.97 2.80 9.34
C ASN A 323 -32.57 3.14 9.92
N ALA A 324 -31.55 3.13 9.06
CA ALA A 324 -30.18 3.49 9.47
C ALA A 324 -29.96 5.00 9.65
N GLN A 325 -29.25 5.37 10.72
CA GLN A 325 -28.53 6.64 10.77
C GLN A 325 -27.21 6.48 10.02
N SER A 326 -26.96 7.39 9.07
CA SER A 326 -25.70 7.44 8.33
C SER A 326 -24.84 8.58 8.86
N TRP A 327 -23.63 8.23 9.27
CA TRP A 327 -22.58 9.16 9.63
C TRP A 327 -21.47 9.09 8.58
N SER A 328 -20.90 10.23 8.21
CA SER A 328 -19.78 10.27 7.28
C SER A 328 -18.82 11.39 7.66
N ALA A 329 -17.53 11.12 7.55
CA ALA A 329 -16.53 12.15 7.67
C ALA A 329 -15.33 11.95 6.76
N THR A 330 -14.71 13.07 6.42
CA THR A 330 -13.51 13.12 5.59
C THR A 330 -12.29 12.73 6.41
N ILE A 331 -11.56 11.73 5.95
CA ILE A 331 -10.26 11.37 6.51
C ILE A 331 -9.25 12.42 6.01
N ARG A 332 -8.56 13.07 6.94
CA ARG A 332 -7.59 14.14 6.62
C ARG A 332 -6.18 13.72 7.02
N GLN A 333 -5.20 14.10 6.22
CA GLN A 333 -3.78 13.95 6.53
C GLN A 333 -3.36 14.96 7.60
N ARG A 334 -2.13 14.82 8.12
CA ARG A 334 -1.56 15.73 9.13
C ARG A 334 -1.52 17.19 8.70
N ASP A 335 -1.42 17.47 7.39
CA ASP A 335 -1.44 18.80 6.80
C ASP A 335 -2.86 19.36 6.56
N GLY A 336 -3.90 18.59 6.91
CA GLY A 336 -5.31 18.94 6.71
C GLY A 336 -5.88 18.58 5.35
N ALA A 337 -5.08 18.06 4.40
CA ALA A 337 -5.56 17.66 3.08
C ALA A 337 -6.49 16.44 3.16
N PRO A 338 -7.57 16.40 2.35
CA PRO A 338 -8.47 15.24 2.33
C PRO A 338 -7.77 14.05 1.67
N ALA A 339 -7.75 12.89 2.35
CA ALA A 339 -7.18 11.64 1.84
C ALA A 339 -8.19 10.51 1.67
N GLY A 340 -9.37 10.59 2.29
CA GLY A 340 -10.35 9.54 2.21
C GLY A 340 -11.70 9.93 2.82
N ILE A 341 -12.61 8.97 2.86
CA ILE A 341 -13.94 9.10 3.48
C ILE A 341 -14.20 7.86 4.33
N LEU A 342 -14.62 8.08 5.58
CA LEU A 342 -15.19 7.06 6.45
C LEU A 342 -16.71 7.21 6.43
N GLN A 343 -17.42 6.11 6.23
CA GLN A 343 -18.87 6.02 6.35
C GLN A 343 -19.24 4.95 7.35
N ILE A 344 -20.11 5.30 8.29
CA ILE A 344 -20.65 4.40 9.31
C ILE A 344 -22.17 4.48 9.21
N LYS A 345 -22.83 3.34 9.06
CA LYS A 345 -24.29 3.22 9.12
C LYS A 345 -24.64 2.39 10.34
N THR A 346 -25.52 2.87 11.20
CA THR A 346 -25.96 2.17 12.42
C THR A 346 -27.49 2.11 12.49
N SER A 347 -28.05 1.12 13.17
CA SER A 347 -29.49 1.08 13.44
C SER A 347 -29.88 2.17 14.45
N SER A 348 -31.03 2.83 14.20
CA SER A 348 -31.49 3.94 15.04
C SER A 348 -31.72 3.48 16.49
N GLY A 349 -30.98 4.08 17.43
CA GLY A 349 -31.11 3.83 18.86
C GLY A 349 -30.22 2.71 19.43
N ALA A 350 -29.38 2.08 18.61
CA ALA A 350 -28.41 1.09 19.09
C ALA A 350 -27.28 1.70 19.92
N GLU A 351 -26.83 2.90 19.55
CA GLU A 351 -25.72 3.61 20.21
C GLU A 351 -26.04 5.11 20.36
N THR A 352 -25.38 5.78 21.31
CA THR A 352 -25.52 7.24 21.46
C THR A 352 -24.76 7.99 20.35
N SER A 353 -25.30 9.12 19.89
CA SER A 353 -24.62 9.95 18.87
C SER A 353 -23.22 10.39 19.30
N ALA A 354 -23.04 10.68 20.60
CA ALA A 354 -21.75 11.07 21.17
C ALA A 354 -20.72 9.92 21.13
N PHE A 355 -21.16 8.67 21.32
CA PHE A 355 -20.27 7.52 21.22
C PHE A 355 -19.84 7.25 19.78
N ILE A 356 -20.78 7.30 18.83
CA ILE A 356 -20.49 7.15 17.40
C ILE A 356 -19.46 8.19 16.93
N GLU A 357 -19.63 9.46 17.33
CA GLU A 357 -18.69 10.54 16.98
C GLU A 357 -17.27 10.26 17.50
N ARG A 358 -17.11 9.80 18.74
CA ARG A 358 -15.79 9.48 19.31
C ARG A 358 -15.13 8.28 18.62
N VAL A 359 -15.90 7.22 18.36
CA VAL A 359 -15.39 6.06 17.62
C VAL A 359 -14.92 6.49 16.23
N ALA A 360 -15.69 7.35 15.58
CA ALA A 360 -15.38 7.79 14.24
C ALA A 360 -14.17 8.72 14.17
N ASP A 361 -13.99 9.64 15.13
CA ASP A 361 -12.83 10.54 15.21
C ASP A 361 -11.50 9.76 15.31
N ILE A 362 -11.45 8.78 16.22
CA ILE A 362 -10.26 7.92 16.39
C ILE A 362 -10.03 7.05 15.15
N SER A 363 -11.11 6.52 14.57
CA SER A 363 -11.05 5.73 13.35
C SER A 363 -10.55 6.54 12.15
N GLN A 364 -10.93 7.82 12.04
CA GLN A 364 -10.40 8.72 11.02
C GLN A 364 -8.89 8.91 11.18
N HIS A 365 -8.41 9.11 12.41
CA HIS A 365 -6.99 9.26 12.68
C HIS A 365 -6.20 8.00 12.28
N MET A 366 -6.71 6.82 12.64
CA MET A 366 -6.09 5.55 12.27
C MET A 366 -6.11 5.31 10.75
N ALA A 367 -7.23 5.59 10.08
CA ALA A 367 -7.32 5.44 8.63
C ALA A 367 -6.38 6.41 7.89
N ALA A 368 -6.19 7.63 8.42
CA ALA A 368 -5.23 8.58 7.87
C ALA A 368 -3.78 8.06 7.96
N LEU A 369 -3.39 7.49 9.11
CA LEU A 369 -2.07 6.88 9.30
C LEU A 369 -1.82 5.74 8.32
N ALA A 370 -2.79 4.83 8.14
CA ALA A 370 -2.67 3.73 7.18
C ALA A 370 -2.54 4.21 5.73
N LEU A 371 -3.27 5.26 5.34
CA LEU A 371 -3.14 5.88 4.01
C LEU A 371 -1.76 6.54 3.82
N GLU A 372 -1.23 7.20 4.85
CA GLU A 372 0.09 7.83 4.83
C GLU A 372 1.22 6.78 4.72
N GLN A 373 1.10 5.67 5.45
CA GLN A 373 2.02 4.54 5.38
C GLN A 373 2.00 3.89 3.99
N GLU A 374 0.83 3.71 3.38
CA GLU A 374 0.71 3.17 2.02
C GLU A 374 1.35 4.08 0.98
N LYS A 375 1.10 5.40 1.07
CA LYS A 375 1.72 6.39 0.18
C LYS A 375 3.24 6.38 0.31
N SER A 376 3.76 6.27 1.54
CA SER A 376 5.19 6.18 1.82
C SER A 376 5.79 4.89 1.26
N ARG A 377 5.10 3.76 1.40
CA ARG A 377 5.50 2.47 0.83
C ARG A 377 5.58 2.53 -0.70
N GLN A 378 4.54 3.03 -1.36
CA GLN A 378 4.53 3.20 -2.81
C GLN A 378 5.65 4.14 -3.29
N HIS A 379 5.92 5.21 -2.54
CA HIS A 379 7.01 6.12 -2.87
C HIS A 379 8.39 5.46 -2.71
N ILE A 380 8.60 4.68 -1.65
CA ILE A 380 9.83 3.89 -1.46
C ILE A 380 10.00 2.87 -2.59
N GLU A 381 8.94 2.15 -2.97
CA GLU A 381 8.97 1.22 -4.09
C GLU A 381 9.35 1.94 -5.41
N GLN A 382 8.80 3.13 -5.64
CA GLN A 382 9.19 3.96 -6.78
C GLN A 382 10.67 4.34 -6.73
N LEU A 383 11.20 4.77 -5.58
CA LEU A 383 12.63 5.13 -5.44
C LEU A 383 13.57 3.93 -5.57
N ILE A 384 13.12 2.73 -5.18
CA ILE A 384 13.88 1.49 -5.35
C ILE A 384 14.00 1.13 -6.84
N GLN A 385 13.03 1.49 -7.67
CA GLN A 385 12.96 1.05 -9.07
C GLN A 385 13.24 2.14 -10.11
N PHE A 386 13.07 3.42 -9.78
CA PHE A 386 13.14 4.53 -10.73
C PHE A 386 14.08 5.64 -10.23
N ASP A 387 14.70 6.34 -11.17
CA ASP A 387 15.49 7.55 -10.94
C ASP A 387 14.56 8.74 -10.67
N PRO A 388 14.67 9.42 -9.51
CA PRO A 388 13.72 10.46 -9.11
C PRO A 388 13.77 11.71 -9.99
N MET A 389 14.89 11.96 -10.66
CA MET A 389 15.04 13.10 -11.54
C MET A 389 14.36 12.86 -12.89
N THR A 390 14.66 11.74 -13.56
CA THR A 390 14.22 11.47 -14.94
C THR A 390 12.94 10.65 -15.03
N GLY A 391 12.55 9.95 -13.95
CA GLY A 391 11.47 8.97 -13.94
C GLY A 391 11.77 7.71 -14.76
N LEU A 392 13.00 7.54 -15.26
CA LEU A 392 13.43 6.31 -15.91
C LEU A 392 13.71 5.22 -14.88
N PRO A 393 13.62 3.94 -15.24
CA PRO A 393 14.17 2.85 -14.43
C PRO A 393 15.60 3.17 -13.96
N ASN A 394 15.92 2.78 -12.72
CA ASN A 394 17.24 2.96 -12.15
C ASN A 394 18.11 1.71 -12.35
N ARG A 395 19.34 1.76 -11.83
CA ARG A 395 20.29 0.64 -11.89
C ARG A 395 19.75 -0.69 -11.35
N ASN A 396 19.02 -0.68 -10.23
CA ASN A 396 18.47 -1.91 -9.64
C ASN A 396 17.42 -2.54 -10.54
N ASN A 397 16.55 -1.72 -11.14
CA ASN A 397 15.55 -2.21 -12.09
C ASN A 397 16.23 -2.79 -13.35
N LEU A 398 17.26 -2.12 -13.89
CA LEU A 398 18.03 -2.63 -15.04
C LEU A 398 18.68 -3.97 -14.73
N HIS A 399 19.24 -4.12 -13.53
CA HIS A 399 19.84 -5.36 -13.09
C HIS A 399 18.82 -6.50 -13.12
N ASN A 400 17.65 -6.32 -12.49
CA ASN A 400 16.59 -7.33 -12.47
C ASN A 400 16.07 -7.64 -13.89
N TYR A 401 15.94 -6.63 -14.73
CA TYR A 401 15.48 -6.77 -16.11
C TYR A 401 16.46 -7.59 -16.97
N LEU A 402 17.76 -7.31 -16.88
CA LEU A 402 18.77 -8.09 -17.61
C LEU A 402 18.89 -9.53 -17.11
N ASP A 403 18.76 -9.78 -15.80
CA ASP A 403 18.74 -11.14 -15.26
C ASP A 403 17.56 -11.94 -15.80
N ASP A 404 16.35 -11.37 -15.81
CA ASP A 404 15.15 -12.02 -16.36
C ASP A 404 15.31 -12.38 -17.85
N LEU A 405 15.94 -11.51 -18.64
CA LEU A 405 16.22 -11.79 -20.06
C LEU A 405 17.24 -12.92 -20.23
N VAL A 406 18.33 -12.89 -19.46
CA VAL A 406 19.38 -13.93 -19.50
C VAL A 406 18.84 -15.28 -19.04
N ASP A 407 18.02 -15.31 -17.99
CA ASP A 407 17.35 -16.52 -17.48
C ASP A 407 16.39 -17.13 -18.52
N LYS A 408 15.77 -16.30 -19.35
CA LYS A 408 14.92 -16.72 -20.49
C LYS A 408 15.72 -17.12 -21.74
N ALA A 409 17.05 -17.22 -21.64
CA ALA A 409 17.97 -17.49 -22.76
C ALA A 409 17.83 -16.49 -23.93
N VAL A 410 17.38 -15.26 -23.65
CA VAL A 410 17.36 -14.15 -24.61
C VAL A 410 18.70 -13.44 -24.53
N SER A 411 19.30 -13.11 -25.68
CA SER A 411 20.59 -12.42 -25.75
C SER A 411 20.37 -10.94 -26.08
N PRO A 412 20.31 -10.04 -25.08
CA PRO A 412 20.05 -8.63 -25.32
C PRO A 412 21.27 -7.89 -25.86
N VAL A 413 21.01 -6.83 -26.62
CA VAL A 413 21.99 -5.81 -26.99
C VAL A 413 21.95 -4.70 -25.96
N VAL A 414 23.10 -4.39 -25.37
CA VAL A 414 23.26 -3.34 -24.35
C VAL A 414 24.01 -2.15 -24.96
N TYR A 415 23.37 -0.99 -24.94
CA TYR A 415 23.98 0.28 -25.30
C TYR A 415 24.25 1.07 -24.02
N LEU A 416 25.52 1.19 -23.63
CA LEU A 416 25.92 2.10 -22.57
C LEU A 416 26.17 3.48 -23.17
N ILE A 417 25.34 4.45 -22.80
CA ILE A 417 25.29 5.79 -23.38
C ILE A 417 25.82 6.78 -22.35
N GLY A 418 26.87 7.51 -22.70
CA GLY A 418 27.39 8.62 -21.91
C GLY A 418 27.11 9.95 -22.61
N VAL A 419 26.48 10.89 -21.89
CA VAL A 419 26.35 12.28 -22.36
C VAL A 419 27.67 13.01 -22.11
N ASP A 420 28.28 13.50 -23.18
CA ASP A 420 29.54 14.24 -23.15
C ASP A 420 29.26 15.75 -22.96
N HIS A 421 30.28 16.53 -22.59
CA HIS A 421 30.21 17.99 -22.41
C HIS A 421 29.23 18.50 -21.35
N ILE A 422 28.67 17.63 -20.50
CA ILE A 422 27.82 18.07 -19.39
C ILE A 422 28.59 18.89 -18.36
N GLN A 423 29.89 18.60 -18.17
CA GLN A 423 30.72 19.30 -17.20
C GLN A 423 30.90 20.77 -17.60
N ASP A 424 30.94 21.05 -18.91
CA ASP A 424 31.01 22.41 -19.43
C ASP A 424 29.74 23.21 -19.05
N VAL A 425 28.58 22.55 -18.98
CA VAL A 425 27.32 23.16 -18.49
C VAL A 425 27.37 23.38 -16.97
N ILE A 426 27.88 22.40 -16.21
CA ILE A 426 28.02 22.51 -14.75
C ILE A 426 28.96 23.66 -14.39
N ASP A 427 30.11 23.76 -15.05
CA ASP A 427 31.13 24.78 -14.79
C ASP A 427 30.64 26.18 -15.19
N SER A 428 29.79 26.27 -16.22
CA SER A 428 29.27 27.55 -16.72
C SER A 428 28.01 28.05 -16.00
N LEU A 429 27.08 27.17 -15.64
CA LEU A 429 25.74 27.52 -15.16
C LEU A 429 25.35 26.84 -13.83
N GLY A 430 26.06 25.78 -13.42
CA GLY A 430 25.78 25.02 -12.20
C GLY A 430 24.87 23.80 -12.40
N TYR A 431 24.68 23.04 -11.32
CA TYR A 431 24.04 21.72 -11.34
C TYR A 431 22.57 21.72 -11.80
N ALA A 432 21.76 22.71 -11.37
CA ALA A 432 20.34 22.75 -11.72
C ALA A 432 20.10 22.82 -13.25
N TRP A 433 21.00 23.49 -13.98
CA TRP A 433 20.92 23.60 -15.43
C TRP A 433 21.44 22.35 -16.14
N ALA A 434 22.45 21.68 -15.57
CA ALA A 434 22.88 20.37 -16.04
C ALA A 434 21.77 19.32 -15.92
N ASP A 435 21.01 19.35 -14.82
CA ASP A 435 19.84 18.48 -14.64
C ASP A 435 18.77 18.76 -15.71
N GLN A 436 18.49 20.04 -16.01
CA GLN A 436 17.58 20.38 -17.11
C GLN A 436 18.09 19.90 -18.48
N ALA A 437 19.39 20.01 -18.74
CA ALA A 437 19.99 19.51 -19.97
C ALA A 437 19.82 17.98 -20.11
N LEU A 438 20.03 17.24 -19.02
CA LEU A 438 19.83 15.79 -18.98
C LEU A 438 18.36 15.40 -19.13
N LEU A 439 17.42 16.15 -18.53
CA LEU A 439 15.99 15.95 -18.73
C LEU A 439 15.59 16.15 -20.20
N GLU A 440 16.15 17.15 -20.86
CA GLU A 440 15.92 17.38 -22.28
C GLU A 440 16.49 16.23 -23.14
N VAL A 441 17.68 15.70 -22.82
CA VAL A 441 18.21 14.49 -23.46
C VAL A 441 17.24 13.31 -23.30
N VAL A 442 16.69 13.09 -22.10
CA VAL A 442 15.72 12.02 -21.83
C VAL A 442 14.43 12.21 -22.64
N ASN A 443 13.91 13.44 -22.73
CA ASN A 443 12.71 13.73 -23.53
C ASN A 443 12.95 13.40 -25.00
N ARG A 444 14.10 13.80 -25.54
CA ARG A 444 14.49 13.50 -26.92
C ARG A 444 14.64 12.00 -27.18
N PHE A 445 15.15 11.24 -26.22
CA PHE A 445 15.15 9.77 -26.31
C PHE A 445 13.73 9.20 -26.31
N ARG A 446 12.85 9.66 -25.42
CA ARG A 446 11.45 9.18 -25.34
C ARG A 446 10.63 9.47 -26.61
N GLU A 447 10.88 10.57 -27.29
CA GLU A 447 10.21 10.89 -28.57
C GLU A 447 10.60 9.95 -29.72
N LYS A 448 11.75 9.28 -29.61
CA LYS A 448 12.34 8.48 -30.69
C LYS A 448 12.27 6.99 -30.44
N LEU A 449 12.50 6.57 -29.21
CA LEU A 449 12.42 5.17 -28.82
C LEU A 449 10.98 4.70 -28.84
N LYS A 450 10.79 3.45 -29.26
CA LYS A 450 9.47 2.80 -29.23
C LYS A 450 9.04 2.53 -27.78
N PRO A 451 7.73 2.44 -27.47
CA PRO A 451 7.25 2.23 -26.10
C PRO A 451 7.74 0.93 -25.41
N ASP A 452 8.15 -0.05 -26.20
CA ASP A 452 8.66 -1.35 -25.77
C ASP A 452 10.18 -1.40 -25.56
N GLN A 453 10.91 -0.33 -25.92
CA GLN A 453 12.35 -0.26 -25.72
C GLN A 453 12.71 0.18 -24.29
N TYR A 454 13.60 -0.57 -23.64
CA TYR A 454 13.94 -0.36 -22.24
C TYR A 454 15.09 0.63 -22.08
N LEU A 455 14.79 1.83 -21.59
CA LEU A 455 15.77 2.88 -21.29
C LEU A 455 15.89 3.09 -19.77
N CYS A 456 17.10 3.05 -19.24
CA CYS A 456 17.43 3.21 -17.83
C CYS A 456 18.47 4.33 -17.64
N ARG A 457 18.45 4.97 -16.46
CA ARG A 457 19.56 5.81 -15.99
C ARG A 457 20.32 5.09 -14.87
N ILE A 458 21.63 4.91 -15.03
CA ILE A 458 22.46 4.22 -14.03
C ILE A 458 22.98 5.22 -13.00
N GLU A 459 23.79 6.17 -13.45
CA GLU A 459 24.47 7.13 -12.59
C GLU A 459 24.86 8.38 -13.38
N GLY A 460 24.84 9.54 -12.72
CA GLY A 460 25.29 10.81 -13.31
C GLY A 460 24.69 11.06 -14.69
N THR A 461 25.54 10.98 -15.72
CA THR A 461 25.18 11.21 -17.14
C THR A 461 25.15 9.96 -18.00
N GLN A 462 25.10 8.79 -17.35
CA GLN A 462 25.08 7.50 -18.01
C GLN A 462 23.67 6.92 -18.07
N PHE A 463 23.32 6.47 -19.27
CA PHE A 463 22.07 5.79 -19.58
C PHE A 463 22.35 4.42 -20.18
N VAL A 464 21.38 3.53 -20.08
CA VAL A 464 21.42 2.22 -20.74
C VAL A 464 20.16 2.01 -21.52
N LEU A 465 20.33 1.74 -22.81
CA LEU A 465 19.27 1.19 -23.64
C LEU A 465 19.50 -0.32 -23.77
N VAL A 466 18.42 -1.10 -23.66
CA VAL A 466 18.42 -2.54 -23.92
C VAL A 466 17.50 -2.83 -25.10
N SER A 467 18.02 -3.50 -26.13
CA SER A 467 17.26 -3.96 -27.29
C SER A 467 17.30 -5.48 -27.38
N LEU A 468 16.20 -6.07 -27.85
CA LEU A 468 16.12 -7.51 -28.14
C LEU A 468 16.45 -7.83 -29.60
N GLU A 469 16.46 -6.81 -30.46
CA GLU A 469 16.85 -6.94 -31.86
C GLU A 469 18.37 -6.93 -31.96
N ASN A 470 18.93 -8.02 -32.48
CA ASN A 470 20.36 -8.30 -32.51
C ASN A 470 21.00 -8.25 -33.90
N ASP A 471 20.23 -7.83 -34.91
CA ASP A 471 20.77 -7.58 -36.24
C ASP A 471 21.71 -6.37 -36.22
N VAL A 472 22.89 -6.53 -36.80
CA VAL A 472 23.96 -5.53 -36.72
C VAL A 472 23.52 -4.20 -37.33
N SER A 473 22.74 -4.23 -38.42
CA SER A 473 22.27 -3.03 -39.09
C SER A 473 21.28 -2.24 -38.22
N ASN A 474 20.36 -2.94 -37.54
CA ASN A 474 19.48 -2.29 -36.58
C ASN A 474 20.25 -1.75 -35.37
N ILE A 475 21.27 -2.49 -34.89
CA ILE A 475 22.09 -2.03 -33.77
C ILE A 475 22.81 -0.72 -34.11
N THR A 476 23.44 -0.63 -35.28
CA THR A 476 24.15 0.58 -35.71
C THR A 476 23.17 1.72 -35.99
N GLN A 477 22.00 1.42 -36.57
CA GLN A 477 20.96 2.42 -36.80
C GLN A 477 20.48 3.08 -35.50
N ILE A 478 20.14 2.29 -34.47
CA ILE A 478 19.71 2.83 -33.16
C ILE A 478 20.81 3.72 -32.57
N ALA A 479 22.07 3.30 -32.64
CA ALA A 479 23.19 4.09 -32.12
C ALA A 479 23.37 5.43 -32.85
N ASP A 480 23.25 5.44 -34.18
CA ASP A 480 23.31 6.66 -34.99
C ASP A 480 22.10 7.57 -34.75
N GLU A 481 20.89 7.02 -34.60
CA GLU A 481 19.68 7.78 -34.29
C GLU A 481 19.80 8.51 -32.95
N LEU A 482 20.22 7.81 -31.89
CA LEU A 482 20.45 8.41 -30.57
C LEU A 482 21.45 9.57 -30.64
N ARG A 483 22.57 9.37 -31.35
CA ARG A 483 23.59 10.41 -31.54
C ARG A 483 23.03 11.62 -32.30
N ASN A 484 22.33 11.40 -33.40
CA ASN A 484 21.77 12.46 -34.24
C ASN A 484 20.68 13.27 -33.54
N VAL A 485 19.98 12.67 -32.58
CA VAL A 485 18.93 13.31 -31.81
C VAL A 485 19.51 14.29 -30.77
N VAL A 486 20.64 13.94 -30.16
CA VAL A 486 21.33 14.79 -29.17
C VAL A 486 22.24 15.83 -29.82
N SER A 487 22.71 15.60 -31.05
CA SER A 487 23.61 16.54 -31.75
C SER A 487 23.00 17.91 -32.05
N LYS A 488 21.67 18.04 -32.03
CA LYS A 488 21.00 19.34 -32.09
C LYS A 488 21.27 20.11 -30.78
N PRO A 489 21.78 21.35 -30.79
CA PRO A 489 22.05 22.10 -29.55
C PRO A 489 20.82 22.15 -28.63
N ILE A 490 21.06 22.03 -27.32
CA ILE A 490 20.01 22.20 -26.31
C ILE A 490 19.97 23.68 -25.92
N MET A 491 18.79 24.27 -25.96
CA MET A 491 18.60 25.67 -25.57
C MET A 491 18.38 25.75 -24.06
N ILE A 492 19.30 26.43 -23.37
CA ILE A 492 19.25 26.66 -21.92
C ILE A 492 19.41 28.17 -21.70
N ASP A 493 18.40 28.84 -21.15
CA ASP A 493 18.39 30.30 -20.95
C ASP A 493 18.75 31.08 -22.24
N ASP A 494 18.11 30.71 -23.36
CA ASP A 494 18.34 31.25 -24.71
C ASP A 494 19.77 31.09 -25.27
N LYS A 495 20.63 30.27 -24.63
CA LYS A 495 21.97 29.93 -25.12
C LYS A 495 22.01 28.49 -25.64
N PRO A 496 22.63 28.25 -26.81
CA PRO A 496 22.79 26.90 -27.33
C PRO A 496 23.97 26.19 -26.68
N PHE A 497 23.73 25.02 -26.09
CA PHE A 497 24.77 24.12 -25.59
C PHE A 497 24.87 22.88 -26.49
N PRO A 498 26.02 22.65 -27.14
CA PRO A 498 26.23 21.44 -27.91
C PRO A 498 26.58 20.28 -26.97
N LEU A 499 25.70 19.29 -26.88
CA LEU A 499 26.00 18.01 -26.24
C LEU A 499 26.24 16.95 -27.32
N THR A 500 27.07 15.98 -26.99
CA THR A 500 27.32 14.80 -27.83
C THR A 500 27.18 13.53 -27.01
N LEU A 501 27.12 12.38 -27.69
CA LEU A 501 27.04 11.08 -27.04
C LEU A 501 28.27 10.23 -27.36
N SER A 502 28.75 9.53 -26.35
CA SER A 502 29.64 8.39 -26.51
C SER A 502 28.86 7.12 -26.16
N ILE A 503 28.78 6.16 -27.08
CA ILE A 503 27.95 4.96 -26.92
C ILE A 503 28.79 3.69 -27.08
N GLY A 504 28.91 2.90 -26.01
CA GLY A 504 29.52 1.59 -26.07
C GLY A 504 28.48 0.50 -26.25
N ILE A 505 28.68 -0.39 -27.21
CA ILE A 505 27.72 -1.44 -27.56
C ILE A 505 28.29 -2.81 -27.20
N SER A 506 27.51 -3.60 -26.49
CA SER A 506 27.82 -5.00 -26.18
C SER A 506 26.69 -5.93 -26.57
N TYR A 507 27.06 -7.04 -27.18
CA TYR A 507 26.18 -8.10 -27.62
C TYR A 507 26.99 -9.41 -27.69
N ASP A 508 26.61 -10.41 -26.89
CA ASP A 508 27.20 -11.75 -26.93
C ASP A 508 26.21 -12.79 -26.36
N VAL A 509 26.19 -13.98 -26.95
CA VAL A 509 25.21 -15.02 -26.66
C VAL A 509 25.58 -15.76 -25.37
N GLY A 510 24.61 -15.91 -24.46
CA GLY A 510 24.78 -16.69 -23.23
C GLY A 510 25.72 -16.06 -22.20
N LYS A 511 25.98 -14.74 -22.30
CA LYS A 511 26.75 -13.99 -21.30
C LYS A 511 25.83 -13.36 -20.26
N ASN A 512 26.35 -13.19 -19.05
CA ASN A 512 25.61 -12.58 -17.96
C ASN A 512 25.59 -11.05 -18.06
N ARG A 513 24.69 -10.43 -17.30
CA ARG A 513 24.57 -8.98 -17.11
C ARG A 513 25.92 -8.27 -16.92
N ASP A 514 26.75 -8.76 -16.00
CA ASP A 514 27.98 -8.08 -15.60
C ASP A 514 28.98 -7.99 -16.76
N TYR A 515 29.08 -9.06 -17.56
CA TYR A 515 29.88 -9.07 -18.77
C TYR A 515 29.37 -8.04 -19.78
N LEU A 516 28.06 -8.03 -20.07
CA LEU A 516 27.46 -7.12 -21.06
C LEU A 516 27.66 -5.64 -20.67
N LEU A 517 27.40 -5.29 -19.41
CA LEU A 517 27.57 -3.92 -18.91
C LEU A 517 29.05 -3.50 -18.89
N SER A 518 29.95 -4.38 -18.42
CA SER A 518 31.38 -4.09 -18.34
C SER A 518 32.01 -3.89 -19.72
N THR A 519 31.66 -4.74 -20.69
CA THR A 519 32.17 -4.64 -22.05
C THR A 519 31.63 -3.42 -22.79
N ALA A 520 30.33 -3.10 -22.63
CA ALA A 520 29.76 -1.86 -23.15
C ALA A 520 30.44 -0.62 -22.53
N HIS A 521 30.71 -0.65 -21.22
CA HIS A 521 31.43 0.42 -20.54
C HIS A 521 32.84 0.65 -21.09
N ASN A 522 33.62 -0.41 -21.27
CA ASN A 522 34.96 -0.31 -21.84
C ASN A 522 34.94 0.27 -23.27
N ALA A 523 33.94 -0.09 -24.08
CA ALA A 523 33.77 0.46 -25.42
C ALA A 523 33.42 1.96 -25.39
N MET A 524 32.49 2.37 -24.52
CA MET A 524 32.11 3.77 -24.34
C MET A 524 33.31 4.63 -23.87
N ASP A 525 34.05 4.14 -22.89
CA ASP A 525 35.21 4.83 -22.32
C ASP A 525 36.34 5.01 -23.34
N TYR A 526 36.52 4.04 -24.23
CA TYR A 526 37.48 4.16 -25.33
C TYR A 526 37.12 5.32 -26.27
N ILE A 527 35.83 5.49 -26.60
CA ILE A 527 35.35 6.60 -27.44
C ILE A 527 35.59 7.94 -26.73
N ARG A 528 35.22 8.04 -25.45
CA ARG A 528 35.42 9.26 -24.64
C ARG A 528 36.89 9.68 -24.58
N LYS A 529 37.81 8.73 -24.39
CA LYS A 529 39.27 8.99 -24.38
C LYS A 529 39.80 9.48 -25.74
N ASN A 530 39.10 9.15 -26.83
CA ASN A 530 39.48 9.51 -28.19
C ASN A 530 38.71 10.72 -28.75
N GLY A 531 38.13 11.56 -27.89
CA GLY A 531 37.46 12.80 -28.27
C GLY A 531 35.93 12.75 -28.26
N GLY A 532 35.33 11.63 -27.89
CA GLY A 532 33.88 11.48 -27.73
C GLY A 532 33.09 11.47 -29.03
N ASN A 533 31.78 11.70 -28.95
CA ASN A 533 30.88 11.85 -30.09
C ASN A 533 30.89 10.69 -31.11
N GLY A 534 30.56 9.48 -30.66
CA GLY A 534 30.55 8.30 -31.51
C GLY A 534 29.98 7.07 -30.82
N TRP A 535 29.98 5.96 -31.53
CA TRP A 535 29.60 4.66 -30.99
C TRP A 535 30.59 3.58 -31.44
N GLN A 536 30.73 2.52 -30.64
CA GLN A 536 31.64 1.41 -30.96
C GLN A 536 31.19 0.11 -30.30
N PHE A 537 31.35 -1.02 -31.00
CA PHE A 537 31.21 -2.34 -30.39
C PHE A 537 32.44 -2.68 -29.55
N PHE A 538 32.26 -3.41 -28.45
CA PHE A 538 33.38 -3.97 -27.71
C PHE A 538 34.21 -4.95 -28.56
N SER A 539 33.57 -5.74 -29.44
CA SER A 539 34.23 -6.72 -30.30
C SER A 539 34.97 -6.06 -31.48
N PRO A 540 36.31 -6.22 -31.59
CA PRO A 540 37.07 -5.70 -32.73
C PRO A 540 36.61 -6.29 -34.08
N ALA A 541 36.21 -7.57 -34.10
CA ALA A 541 35.73 -8.23 -35.31
C ALA A 541 34.41 -7.61 -35.81
N MET A 542 33.51 -7.23 -34.90
CA MET A 542 32.26 -6.55 -35.27
C MET A 542 32.54 -5.16 -35.85
N ASN A 543 33.49 -4.42 -35.28
CA ASN A 543 33.88 -3.12 -35.82
C ASN A 543 34.46 -3.23 -37.24
N GLU A 544 35.27 -4.26 -37.54
CA GLU A 544 35.76 -4.50 -38.90
C GLU A 544 34.64 -4.92 -39.86
N MET A 545 33.73 -5.78 -39.44
CA MET A 545 32.58 -6.19 -40.26
C MET A 545 31.68 -5.01 -40.65
N VAL A 546 31.44 -4.07 -39.73
CA VAL A 546 30.69 -2.84 -40.01
C VAL A 546 31.41 -1.96 -41.02
N LYS A 547 32.74 -1.77 -40.87
CA LYS A 547 33.54 -1.02 -41.84
C LYS A 547 33.49 -1.66 -43.23
N GLU A 548 33.65 -2.98 -43.31
CA GLU A 548 33.57 -3.72 -44.57
C GLU A 548 32.19 -3.55 -45.21
N ARG A 549 31.12 -3.59 -44.42
CA ARG A 549 29.74 -3.36 -44.90
C ARG A 549 29.55 -1.95 -45.47
N LEU A 550 30.10 -0.92 -44.82
CA LEU A 550 30.06 0.47 -45.32
C LEU A 550 30.81 0.63 -46.65
N VAL A 551 32.01 0.07 -46.77
CA VAL A 551 32.81 0.09 -48.01
C VAL A 551 32.07 -0.63 -49.13
N LEU A 552 31.53 -1.81 -48.85
CA LEU A 552 30.77 -2.59 -49.82
C LEU A 552 29.49 -1.87 -50.25
N GLY A 553 28.81 -1.17 -49.34
CA GLY A 553 27.59 -0.41 -49.64
C GLY A 553 27.87 0.76 -50.58
N ALA A 554 28.97 1.48 -50.37
CA ALA A 554 29.42 2.53 -51.29
C ALA A 554 29.75 1.97 -52.68
N ALA A 555 30.47 0.84 -52.74
CA ALA A 555 30.80 0.16 -53.99
C ALA A 555 29.55 -0.32 -54.74
N LEU A 556 28.54 -0.84 -54.03
CA LEU A 556 27.27 -1.27 -54.63
C LEU A 556 26.52 -0.10 -55.27
N LYS A 557 26.46 1.04 -54.59
CA LYS A 557 25.82 2.25 -55.12
C LYS A 557 26.50 2.78 -56.39
N GLU A 558 27.83 2.73 -56.42
CA GLU A 558 28.60 3.05 -57.62
C GLU A 558 28.33 2.04 -58.76
N ALA A 559 28.30 0.74 -58.44
CA ALA A 559 28.05 -0.31 -59.41
C ALA A 559 26.66 -0.21 -60.08
N ILE A 560 25.63 0.15 -59.31
CA ILE A 560 24.28 0.40 -59.82
C ILE A 560 24.28 1.62 -60.77
N SER A 561 24.92 2.71 -60.37
CA SER A 561 25.01 3.94 -61.18
C SER A 561 25.76 3.73 -62.50
N ASN A 562 26.73 2.81 -62.50
CA ASN A 562 27.58 2.49 -63.65
C ASN A 562 27.11 1.25 -64.45
N ASN A 563 25.91 0.71 -64.19
CA ASN A 563 25.37 -0.49 -64.86
C ASN A 563 26.31 -1.71 -64.84
N GLN A 564 26.97 -1.95 -63.70
CA GLN A 564 27.94 -3.04 -63.53
C GLN A 564 27.31 -4.36 -63.05
N LEU A 565 26.01 -4.35 -62.74
CA LEU A 565 25.23 -5.55 -62.45
C LEU A 565 24.96 -6.34 -63.74
N LYS A 566 24.80 -7.65 -63.63
CA LYS A 566 24.45 -8.53 -64.76
C LYS A 566 23.38 -9.53 -64.37
N LEU A 567 22.56 -9.93 -65.33
CA LEU A 567 21.61 -11.04 -65.16
C LEU A 567 22.23 -12.33 -65.71
N VAL A 568 22.06 -13.41 -64.95
CA VAL A 568 22.23 -14.79 -65.43
C VAL A 568 20.89 -15.49 -65.38
N TYR A 569 20.73 -16.54 -66.15
CA TYR A 569 19.43 -17.09 -66.51
C TYR A 569 19.40 -18.58 -66.20
N GLN A 570 18.47 -19.01 -65.35
CA GLN A 570 18.31 -20.41 -64.97
C GLN A 570 17.05 -21.00 -65.60
N PRO A 571 17.18 -22.03 -66.46
CA PRO A 571 16.02 -22.67 -67.07
C PRO A 571 15.14 -23.44 -66.10
N GLN A 572 13.83 -23.41 -66.37
CA GLN A 572 12.77 -24.18 -65.70
C GLN A 572 12.11 -25.10 -66.71
N ILE A 573 11.92 -26.37 -66.36
CA ILE A 573 11.40 -27.37 -67.31
C ILE A 573 10.14 -28.04 -66.78
N PHE A 574 9.28 -28.48 -67.71
CA PHE A 574 8.15 -29.35 -67.38
C PHE A 574 8.66 -30.74 -66.99
N ALA A 575 8.27 -31.20 -65.81
CA ALA A 575 8.72 -32.49 -65.28
C ALA A 575 8.21 -33.71 -66.07
N GLU A 576 7.11 -33.55 -66.81
CA GLU A 576 6.48 -34.62 -67.59
C GLU A 576 7.02 -34.71 -69.03
N THR A 577 7.16 -33.57 -69.71
CA THR A 577 7.54 -33.52 -71.13
C THR A 577 9.02 -33.23 -71.37
N GLY A 578 9.70 -32.63 -70.39
CA GLY A 578 11.10 -32.20 -70.51
C GLY A 578 11.27 -30.95 -71.39
N GLU A 579 10.17 -30.31 -71.78
CA GLU A 579 10.17 -29.06 -72.53
C GLU A 579 10.44 -27.85 -71.61
N LEU A 580 10.87 -26.74 -72.22
CA LEU A 580 11.08 -25.49 -71.52
C LEU A 580 9.73 -24.93 -71.04
N TYR A 581 9.61 -24.69 -69.73
CA TYR A 581 8.50 -23.94 -69.16
C TYR A 581 8.80 -22.44 -69.17
N GLY A 582 9.97 -22.07 -68.66
CA GLY A 582 10.37 -20.68 -68.48
C GLY A 582 11.84 -20.57 -68.09
N ILE A 583 12.27 -19.37 -67.77
CA ILE A 583 13.62 -19.05 -67.31
C ILE A 583 13.49 -18.10 -66.13
N GLU A 584 14.32 -18.26 -65.10
CA GLU A 584 14.45 -17.29 -64.02
C GLU A 584 15.68 -16.40 -64.24
N ALA A 585 15.49 -15.09 -64.15
CA ALA A 585 16.57 -14.10 -64.21
C ALA A 585 17.10 -13.78 -62.81
N LEU A 586 18.40 -14.00 -62.63
CA LEU A 586 19.08 -13.89 -61.35
C LEU A 586 20.17 -12.82 -61.42
N ALA A 587 20.08 -11.80 -60.56
CA ALA A 587 21.07 -10.74 -60.48
C ALA A 587 22.43 -11.26 -59.98
N ARG A 588 23.52 -10.76 -60.58
CA ARG A 588 24.90 -11.06 -60.21
C ARG A 588 25.69 -9.76 -60.15
N TRP A 589 26.56 -9.67 -59.15
CA TRP A 589 27.45 -8.55 -58.97
C TRP A 589 28.89 -9.02 -58.80
N HIS A 590 29.79 -8.37 -59.52
CA HIS A 590 31.22 -8.54 -59.38
C HIS A 590 31.84 -7.18 -59.04
N ASP A 591 32.48 -7.09 -57.89
CA ASP A 591 33.23 -5.92 -57.46
C ASP A 591 34.74 -6.11 -57.72
N PRO A 592 35.47 -5.09 -58.19
CA PRO A 592 36.91 -5.22 -58.46
C PRO A 592 37.77 -5.58 -57.25
N GLN A 593 37.36 -5.20 -56.03
CA GLN A 593 38.11 -5.45 -54.80
C GLN A 593 37.62 -6.71 -54.07
N HIS A 594 36.31 -6.97 -54.08
CA HIS A 594 35.67 -8.06 -53.33
C HIS A 594 35.37 -9.30 -54.20
N GLY A 595 35.59 -9.23 -55.52
CA GLY A 595 35.31 -10.31 -56.45
C GLY A 595 33.81 -10.55 -56.64
N HIS A 596 33.39 -11.80 -56.79
CA HIS A 596 31.98 -12.14 -56.95
C HIS A 596 31.22 -12.01 -55.62
N VAL A 597 30.29 -11.05 -55.56
CA VAL A 597 29.45 -10.80 -54.38
C VAL A 597 28.11 -11.54 -54.56
N PRO A 598 27.78 -12.52 -53.69
CA PRO A 598 26.55 -13.30 -53.84
C PRO A 598 25.29 -12.45 -53.55
N PRO A 599 24.14 -12.75 -54.19
CA PRO A 599 22.87 -12.06 -53.93
C PRO A 599 22.47 -12.01 -52.46
N SER A 600 22.69 -13.10 -51.71
CA SER A 600 22.44 -13.15 -50.26
C SER A 600 23.22 -12.14 -49.45
N ARG A 601 24.30 -11.54 -50.00
CA ARG A 601 25.10 -10.50 -49.35
C ARG A 601 24.74 -9.09 -49.83
N PHE A 602 24.54 -8.88 -51.13
CA PHE A 602 24.32 -7.53 -51.65
C PHE A 602 22.85 -7.10 -51.73
N ILE A 603 21.89 -8.04 -51.79
CA ILE A 603 20.46 -7.70 -51.78
C ILE A 603 20.03 -7.09 -50.43
N PRO A 604 20.34 -7.71 -49.26
CA PRO A 604 20.04 -7.07 -47.97
C PRO A 604 20.74 -5.72 -47.81
N LEU A 605 21.98 -5.61 -48.28
CA LEU A 605 22.71 -4.36 -48.28
C LEU A 605 22.05 -3.28 -49.15
N ALA A 606 21.53 -3.65 -50.33
CA ALA A 606 20.81 -2.75 -51.22
C ALA A 606 19.50 -2.23 -50.59
N GLU A 607 18.80 -3.08 -49.82
CA GLU A 607 17.61 -2.70 -49.06
C GLU A 607 17.95 -1.66 -47.99
N GLU A 608 19.02 -1.89 -47.24
CA GLU A 608 19.50 -0.98 -46.18
C GLU A 608 19.90 0.40 -46.71
N ILE A 609 20.64 0.44 -47.82
CA ILE A 609 21.09 1.71 -48.42
C ILE A 609 20.02 2.38 -49.30
N GLY A 610 18.83 1.77 -49.42
CA GLY A 610 17.71 2.29 -50.21
C GLY A 610 17.88 2.21 -51.72
N GLU A 611 18.77 1.36 -52.22
CA GLU A 611 19.06 1.18 -53.66
C GLU A 611 18.34 -0.02 -54.28
N ILE A 612 17.60 -0.82 -53.49
CA ILE A 612 16.91 -2.02 -53.99
C ILE A 612 15.88 -1.72 -55.07
N GLU A 613 15.18 -0.58 -55.00
CA GLU A 613 14.23 -0.17 -56.05
C GLU A 613 14.94 0.14 -57.38
N ASN A 614 16.15 0.69 -57.31
CA ASN A 614 16.96 0.97 -58.50
C ASN A 614 17.43 -0.35 -59.15
N ILE A 615 17.81 -1.33 -58.33
CA ILE A 615 18.10 -2.69 -58.81
C ILE A 615 16.86 -3.31 -59.46
N GLY A 616 15.71 -3.31 -58.77
CA GLY A 616 14.48 -3.90 -59.29
C GLY A 616 14.05 -3.28 -60.62
N ARG A 617 14.10 -1.95 -60.75
CA ARG A 617 13.84 -1.25 -62.02
C ARG A 617 14.78 -1.69 -63.14
N TRP A 618 16.08 -1.82 -62.83
CA TRP A 618 17.07 -2.30 -63.78
C TRP A 618 16.81 -3.76 -64.19
N VAL A 619 16.50 -4.66 -63.24
CA VAL A 619 16.19 -6.07 -63.51
C VAL A 619 15.01 -6.19 -64.47
N ILE A 620 13.91 -5.47 -64.23
CA ILE A 620 12.71 -5.50 -65.09
C ILE A 620 13.05 -5.03 -66.51
N ALA A 621 13.76 -3.91 -66.64
CA ALA A 621 14.12 -3.34 -67.93
C ALA A 621 15.05 -4.27 -68.72
N GLU A 622 16.07 -4.83 -68.05
CA GLU A 622 17.04 -5.74 -68.67
C GLU A 622 16.41 -7.09 -69.05
N ALA A 623 15.51 -7.62 -68.22
CA ALA A 623 14.73 -8.82 -68.53
C ALA A 623 13.87 -8.64 -69.79
N CYS A 624 13.15 -7.51 -69.90
CA CYS A 624 12.34 -7.20 -71.09
C CYS A 624 13.21 -7.00 -72.33
N ARG A 625 14.35 -6.30 -72.20
CA ARG A 625 15.33 -6.14 -73.28
C ARG A 625 15.86 -7.49 -73.77
N GLN A 626 16.24 -8.37 -72.84
CA GLN A 626 16.80 -9.68 -73.19
C GLN A 626 15.77 -10.60 -73.85
N LEU A 627 14.51 -10.60 -73.39
CA LEU A 627 13.41 -11.31 -74.06
C LEU A 627 13.23 -10.84 -75.50
N ALA A 628 13.25 -9.53 -75.75
CA ALA A 628 13.13 -9.00 -77.10
C ALA A 628 14.33 -9.37 -77.98
N GLU A 629 15.54 -9.40 -77.41
CA GLU A 629 16.75 -9.84 -78.10
C GLU A 629 16.65 -11.32 -78.51
N TRP A 630 16.27 -12.22 -77.60
CA TRP A 630 16.06 -13.63 -77.94
C TRP A 630 14.98 -13.81 -79.01
N ARG A 631 13.87 -13.07 -78.92
CA ARG A 631 12.83 -13.08 -79.95
C ARG A 631 13.37 -12.65 -81.32
N SER A 632 14.24 -11.64 -81.37
CA SER A 632 14.88 -11.19 -82.62
C SER A 632 15.82 -12.24 -83.24
N GLN A 633 16.34 -13.15 -82.41
CA GLN A 633 17.18 -14.28 -82.81
C GLN A 633 16.36 -15.54 -83.15
N ASN A 634 15.02 -15.43 -83.23
CA ASN A 634 14.07 -16.55 -83.38
C ASN A 634 14.13 -17.58 -82.23
N ILE A 635 14.53 -17.14 -81.04
CA ILE A 635 14.55 -17.97 -79.84
C ILE A 635 13.30 -17.64 -79.04
N HIS A 636 12.42 -18.64 -78.91
CA HIS A 636 11.16 -18.46 -78.21
C HIS A 636 11.29 -18.89 -76.74
N ILE A 637 11.33 -17.91 -75.84
CA ILE A 637 11.23 -18.13 -74.39
C ILE A 637 9.77 -17.91 -73.97
N PRO A 638 9.08 -18.94 -73.41
CA PRO A 638 7.67 -18.82 -73.06
C PRO A 638 7.41 -17.83 -71.93
N ALA A 639 8.23 -17.88 -70.87
CA ALA A 639 8.13 -17.01 -69.70
C ALA A 639 9.53 -16.71 -69.13
N LEU A 640 9.70 -15.49 -68.61
CA LEU A 640 10.87 -15.05 -67.86
C LEU A 640 10.43 -14.54 -66.49
N SER A 641 10.94 -15.15 -65.43
CA SER A 641 10.68 -14.75 -64.05
C SER A 641 11.73 -13.75 -63.54
N VAL A 642 11.29 -12.73 -62.82
CA VAL A 642 12.15 -11.75 -62.14
C VAL A 642 11.79 -11.64 -60.67
N ASN A 643 12.81 -11.62 -59.82
CA ASN A 643 12.66 -11.42 -58.39
C ASN A 643 12.60 -9.95 -58.03
N LEU A 644 11.56 -9.54 -57.29
CA LEU A 644 11.43 -8.17 -56.78
C LEU A 644 11.31 -8.18 -55.25
N SER A 645 11.96 -7.22 -54.60
CA SER A 645 11.88 -7.10 -53.14
C SER A 645 10.52 -6.57 -52.67
N ALA A 646 10.16 -6.90 -51.43
CA ALA A 646 8.95 -6.37 -50.80
C ALA A 646 8.91 -4.83 -50.78
N LEU A 647 10.07 -4.18 -50.60
CA LEU A 647 10.17 -2.72 -50.63
C LEU A 647 9.80 -2.14 -52.00
N HIS A 648 10.17 -2.80 -53.10
CA HIS A 648 9.81 -2.32 -54.44
C HIS A 648 8.30 -2.43 -54.71
N PHE A 649 7.62 -3.43 -54.13
CA PHE A 649 6.15 -3.54 -54.16
C PHE A 649 5.43 -2.44 -53.38
N ARG A 650 6.12 -1.77 -52.45
CA ARG A 650 5.59 -0.59 -51.76
C ARG A 650 5.61 0.68 -52.63
N SER A 651 6.38 0.67 -53.71
CA SER A 651 6.50 1.81 -54.63
C SER A 651 5.25 1.96 -55.50
N ASN A 652 4.63 3.14 -55.46
CA ASN A 652 3.49 3.48 -56.32
C ASN A 652 3.84 3.50 -57.82
N GLN A 653 5.13 3.54 -58.16
CA GLN A 653 5.59 3.59 -59.55
C GLN A 653 5.79 2.20 -60.17
N LEU A 654 5.75 1.12 -59.39
CA LEU A 654 6.06 -0.23 -59.88
C LEU A 654 5.19 -0.64 -61.09
N PRO A 655 3.85 -0.50 -61.08
CA PRO A 655 3.05 -0.86 -62.25
C PRO A 655 3.41 -0.07 -63.51
N ASN A 656 3.72 1.22 -63.37
CA ASN A 656 4.16 2.05 -64.49
C ASN A 656 5.53 1.58 -65.00
N GLN A 657 6.47 1.29 -64.11
CA GLN A 657 7.80 0.80 -64.49
C GLN A 657 7.74 -0.51 -65.29
N VAL A 658 6.89 -1.46 -64.85
CA VAL A 658 6.68 -2.73 -65.57
C VAL A 658 6.03 -2.46 -66.93
N SER A 659 4.97 -1.66 -66.97
CA SER A 659 4.27 -1.31 -68.21
C SER A 659 5.19 -0.61 -69.22
N ASP A 660 5.99 0.36 -68.77
CA ASP A 660 6.92 1.11 -69.62
C ASP A 660 8.01 0.19 -70.19
N ALA A 661 8.57 -0.71 -69.37
CA ALA A 661 9.58 -1.67 -69.82
C ALA A 661 9.01 -2.67 -70.85
N MET A 662 7.80 -3.18 -70.62
CA MET A 662 7.11 -4.07 -71.56
C MET A 662 6.81 -3.36 -72.88
N HIS A 663 6.28 -2.13 -72.83
CA HIS A 663 5.98 -1.34 -74.03
C HIS A 663 7.24 -0.97 -74.82
N ALA A 664 8.34 -0.61 -74.14
CA ALA A 664 9.60 -0.22 -74.78
C ALA A 664 10.17 -1.34 -75.67
N TRP A 665 9.97 -2.61 -75.27
CA TRP A 665 10.50 -3.79 -75.95
C TRP A 665 9.42 -4.66 -76.61
N GLY A 666 8.15 -4.23 -76.57
CA GLY A 666 7.00 -4.95 -77.13
C GLY A 666 6.83 -6.35 -76.55
N ILE A 667 6.95 -6.50 -75.24
CA ILE A 667 6.79 -7.77 -74.52
C ILE A 667 5.33 -7.94 -74.09
N ASP A 668 4.76 -9.13 -74.32
CA ASP A 668 3.43 -9.47 -73.80
C ASP A 668 3.52 -9.79 -72.30
N GLY A 669 2.54 -9.36 -71.50
CA GLY A 669 2.52 -9.60 -70.06
C GLY A 669 2.64 -11.08 -69.71
N HIS A 670 2.08 -11.98 -70.52
CA HIS A 670 2.17 -13.42 -70.28
C HIS A 670 3.60 -13.99 -70.35
N GLN A 671 4.54 -13.24 -70.93
CA GLN A 671 5.95 -13.65 -71.00
C GLN A 671 6.78 -13.19 -69.79
N LEU A 672 6.22 -12.37 -68.91
CA LEU A 672 6.90 -11.87 -67.72
C LEU A 672 6.18 -12.39 -66.46
N THR A 673 6.95 -12.99 -65.56
CA THR A 673 6.48 -13.41 -64.24
C THR A 673 7.25 -12.63 -63.18
N VAL A 674 6.54 -12.08 -62.20
CA VAL A 674 7.16 -11.42 -61.05
C VAL A 674 7.08 -12.35 -59.84
N GLU A 675 8.21 -12.56 -59.18
CA GLU A 675 8.32 -13.41 -58.01
C GLU A 675 8.26 -12.56 -56.73
N ILE A 676 7.47 -13.02 -55.75
CA ILE A 676 7.27 -12.38 -54.44
C ILE A 676 7.57 -13.38 -53.33
N THR A 677 8.20 -12.95 -52.24
CA THR A 677 8.47 -13.86 -51.11
C THR A 677 7.18 -14.18 -50.32
N GLU A 678 7.14 -15.36 -49.68
CA GLU A 678 6.03 -15.77 -48.79
C GLU A 678 5.73 -14.71 -47.70
N SER A 679 6.78 -14.08 -47.15
CA SER A 679 6.63 -13.02 -46.13
C SER A 679 5.89 -11.80 -46.66
N MET A 680 6.15 -11.39 -47.91
CA MET A 680 5.45 -10.27 -48.56
C MET A 680 3.97 -10.58 -48.74
N MET A 681 3.62 -11.82 -49.11
CA MET A 681 2.24 -12.27 -49.21
C MET A 681 1.49 -12.07 -47.88
N MET A 682 2.15 -12.22 -46.74
CA MET A 682 1.54 -12.10 -45.42
C MET A 682 1.34 -10.66 -44.94
N GLU A 683 1.90 -9.63 -45.59
CA GLU A 683 1.75 -8.22 -45.18
C GLU A 683 0.30 -7.73 -45.30
N HIS A 684 -0.28 -7.11 -44.28
CA HIS A 684 -1.67 -6.62 -44.30
C HIS A 684 -1.83 -5.21 -44.93
N ASP A 685 -1.33 -5.02 -46.15
CA ASP A 685 -1.43 -3.74 -46.88
C ASP A 685 -2.38 -3.84 -48.09
N THR A 686 -3.49 -3.12 -48.03
CA THR A 686 -4.48 -3.06 -49.11
C THR A 686 -3.97 -2.38 -50.38
N GLU A 687 -2.97 -1.50 -50.28
CA GLU A 687 -2.39 -0.81 -51.44
C GLU A 687 -1.45 -1.74 -52.23
N ILE A 688 -0.69 -2.61 -51.55
CA ILE A 688 0.13 -3.63 -52.22
C ILE A 688 -0.78 -4.55 -53.05
N PHE A 689 -1.92 -4.96 -52.50
CA PHE A 689 -2.89 -5.80 -53.23
C PHE A 689 -3.41 -5.13 -54.51
N LYS A 690 -3.75 -3.84 -54.44
CA LYS A 690 -4.18 -3.08 -55.64
C LYS A 690 -3.11 -3.06 -56.72
N ARG A 691 -1.84 -2.86 -56.34
CA ARG A 691 -0.71 -2.86 -57.30
C ARG A 691 -0.50 -4.22 -57.93
N ILE A 692 -0.59 -5.29 -57.13
CA ILE A 692 -0.54 -6.67 -57.65
C ILE A 692 -1.68 -6.90 -58.65
N GLN A 693 -2.90 -6.46 -58.34
CA GLN A 693 -4.03 -6.60 -59.26
C GLN A 693 -3.78 -5.86 -60.57
N ILE A 694 -3.23 -4.64 -60.53
CA ILE A 694 -2.88 -3.89 -61.74
C ILE A 694 -1.87 -4.66 -62.61
N LEU A 695 -0.84 -5.26 -62.00
CA LEU A 695 0.13 -6.10 -62.73
C LEU A 695 -0.55 -7.32 -63.37
N ARG A 696 -1.47 -7.97 -62.66
CA ARG A 696 -2.24 -9.11 -63.19
C ARG A 696 -3.18 -8.70 -64.33
N ASP A 697 -3.79 -7.53 -64.25
CA ASP A 697 -4.65 -6.98 -65.31
C ASP A 697 -3.83 -6.65 -66.58
N MET A 698 -2.52 -6.43 -66.46
CA MET A 698 -1.58 -6.32 -67.59
C MET A 698 -1.17 -7.69 -68.18
N GLY A 699 -1.62 -8.80 -67.60
CA GLY A 699 -1.27 -10.16 -68.01
C GLY A 699 0.01 -10.72 -67.38
N VAL A 700 0.72 -9.94 -66.55
CA VAL A 700 1.99 -10.34 -65.90
C VAL A 700 1.76 -11.46 -64.91
N GLY A 701 2.51 -12.56 -65.00
CA GLY A 701 2.48 -13.67 -64.05
C GLY A 701 2.90 -13.24 -62.65
N LEU A 702 2.36 -13.92 -61.62
CA LEU A 702 2.77 -13.70 -60.23
C LEU A 702 3.10 -15.02 -59.56
N SER A 703 4.34 -15.17 -59.11
CA SER A 703 4.84 -16.37 -58.46
C SER A 703 5.16 -16.11 -56.99
N VAL A 704 4.78 -17.03 -56.11
CA VAL A 704 5.16 -16.98 -54.69
C VAL A 704 6.41 -17.81 -54.49
N ASP A 705 7.50 -17.15 -54.11
CA ASP A 705 8.80 -17.73 -53.82
C ASP A 705 8.96 -18.09 -52.33
N ASP A 706 9.90 -19.00 -52.04
CA ASP A 706 10.22 -19.54 -50.72
C ASP A 706 9.04 -20.21 -49.97
N PHE A 707 8.03 -20.73 -50.70
CA PHE A 707 6.80 -21.19 -50.08
C PHE A 707 6.99 -22.41 -49.18
N GLY A 708 6.53 -22.30 -47.93
CA GLY A 708 6.56 -23.34 -46.91
C GLY A 708 7.61 -23.11 -45.81
N THR A 709 8.48 -22.12 -45.98
CA THR A 709 9.50 -21.75 -44.98
C THR A 709 8.92 -20.91 -43.83
N GLY A 710 7.73 -20.31 -44.01
CA GLY A 710 7.06 -19.44 -43.05
C GLY A 710 5.73 -19.97 -42.45
N PHE A 711 5.01 -19.09 -41.74
CA PHE A 711 3.76 -19.43 -41.04
C PHE A 711 2.54 -19.45 -41.99
N SER A 712 1.98 -20.65 -42.22
CA SER A 712 0.60 -20.95 -42.66
C SER A 712 -0.10 -19.88 -43.55
N GLY A 713 0.44 -19.61 -44.74
CA GLY A 713 -0.09 -18.65 -45.72
C GLY A 713 -1.26 -19.13 -46.60
N LEU A 714 -1.87 -20.29 -46.31
CA LEU A 714 -2.87 -20.92 -47.19
C LEU A 714 -4.14 -20.08 -47.40
N SER A 715 -4.64 -19.42 -46.36
CA SER A 715 -5.83 -18.55 -46.49
C SER A 715 -5.56 -17.35 -47.38
N ARG A 716 -4.33 -16.84 -47.36
CA ARG A 716 -3.88 -15.69 -48.14
C ARG A 716 -3.67 -16.05 -49.60
N LEU A 717 -3.09 -17.23 -49.85
CA LEU A 717 -2.86 -17.77 -51.18
C LEU A 717 -4.14 -17.82 -52.02
N VAL A 718 -5.29 -18.12 -51.40
CA VAL A 718 -6.61 -18.13 -52.07
C VAL A 718 -7.07 -16.72 -52.45
N SER A 719 -6.68 -15.70 -51.69
CA SER A 719 -7.11 -14.31 -51.91
C SER A 719 -6.25 -13.55 -52.91
N LEU A 720 -5.00 -13.98 -53.11
CA LEU A 720 -4.08 -13.33 -54.05
C LEU A 720 -4.25 -13.91 -55.46
N PRO A 721 -4.18 -13.07 -56.51
CA PRO A 721 -4.26 -13.52 -57.90
C PRO A 721 -2.93 -14.13 -58.38
N VAL A 722 -2.33 -15.00 -57.58
CA VAL A 722 -1.09 -15.73 -57.91
C VAL A 722 -1.35 -16.74 -59.02
N THR A 723 -0.33 -17.02 -59.82
CA THR A 723 -0.37 -18.02 -60.91
C THR A 723 0.55 -19.20 -60.63
N GLU A 724 1.54 -19.00 -59.77
CA GLU A 724 2.61 -19.95 -59.53
C GLU A 724 3.05 -19.94 -58.06
N ILE A 725 3.52 -21.09 -57.60
CA ILE A 725 4.15 -21.27 -56.29
C ILE A 725 5.47 -22.01 -56.51
N LYS A 726 6.55 -21.47 -55.96
CA LYS A 726 7.87 -22.10 -55.94
C LYS A 726 8.13 -22.69 -54.56
N ILE A 727 8.46 -23.97 -54.56
CA ILE A 727 8.81 -24.73 -53.36
C ILE A 727 10.31 -24.53 -53.11
N ASP A 728 10.63 -24.01 -51.93
CA ASP A 728 12.00 -23.77 -51.51
C ASP A 728 12.87 -25.04 -51.54
N LYS A 729 14.13 -24.84 -51.92
CA LYS A 729 15.15 -25.88 -52.00
C LYS A 729 15.28 -26.68 -50.71
N SER A 730 15.11 -26.07 -49.53
CA SER A 730 15.28 -26.78 -48.26
C SER A 730 14.30 -27.95 -48.09
N PHE A 731 13.14 -27.93 -48.75
CA PHE A 731 12.22 -29.06 -48.78
C PHE A 731 12.70 -30.15 -49.74
N VAL A 732 13.20 -29.76 -50.92
CA VAL A 732 13.73 -30.68 -51.93
C VAL A 732 14.98 -31.41 -51.43
N ASP A 733 15.87 -30.73 -50.71
CA ASP A 733 17.08 -31.32 -50.12
C ASP A 733 16.75 -32.43 -49.11
N ARG A 734 15.62 -32.32 -48.39
CA ARG A 734 15.22 -33.26 -47.32
C ARG A 734 14.16 -34.27 -47.75
N CYS A 735 13.62 -34.17 -48.97
CA CYS A 735 12.47 -34.97 -49.41
C CYS A 735 12.74 -36.49 -49.47
N LEU A 736 14.00 -36.89 -49.69
CA LEU A 736 14.40 -38.30 -49.78
C LEU A 736 14.67 -38.95 -48.42
N THR A 737 15.02 -38.16 -47.40
CA THR A 737 15.43 -38.64 -46.08
C THR A 737 14.31 -38.49 -45.04
N GLU A 738 13.46 -37.47 -45.16
CA GLU A 738 12.43 -37.13 -44.17
C GLU A 738 11.01 -37.36 -44.70
N LYS A 739 10.35 -38.41 -44.21
CA LYS A 739 8.96 -38.74 -44.61
C LYS A 739 7.94 -37.62 -44.38
N ARG A 740 8.15 -36.79 -43.34
CA ARG A 740 7.27 -35.65 -43.05
C ARG A 740 7.38 -34.55 -44.10
N ILE A 741 8.59 -34.27 -44.57
CA ILE A 741 8.85 -33.30 -45.63
C ILE A 741 8.22 -33.78 -46.95
N LEU A 742 8.34 -35.06 -47.26
CA LEU A 742 7.69 -35.65 -48.43
C LEU A 742 6.17 -35.49 -48.40
N ALA A 743 5.53 -35.79 -47.26
CA ALA A 743 4.08 -35.62 -47.11
C ALA A 743 3.64 -34.15 -47.26
N LEU A 744 4.48 -33.20 -46.82
CA LEU A 744 4.23 -31.77 -47.01
C LEU A 744 4.32 -31.38 -48.49
N LEU A 745 5.33 -31.87 -49.21
CA LEU A 745 5.48 -31.64 -50.65
C LEU A 745 4.28 -32.18 -51.44
N GLU A 746 3.79 -33.38 -51.10
CA GLU A 746 2.57 -33.95 -51.69
C GLU A 746 1.35 -33.06 -51.43
N ALA A 747 1.20 -32.55 -50.20
CA ALA A 747 0.12 -31.64 -49.85
C ALA A 747 0.20 -30.31 -50.60
N ILE A 748 1.38 -29.67 -50.65
CA ILE A 748 1.59 -28.40 -51.38
C ILE A 748 1.28 -28.58 -52.86
N THR A 749 1.76 -29.67 -53.47
CA THR A 749 1.51 -29.98 -54.87
C THR A 749 0.03 -30.17 -55.15
N SER A 750 -0.67 -30.91 -54.29
CA SER A 750 -2.12 -31.14 -54.39
C SER A 750 -2.95 -29.85 -54.19
N ILE A 751 -2.55 -28.98 -53.28
CA ILE A 751 -3.18 -27.68 -53.05
C ILE A 751 -2.99 -26.78 -54.27
N GLY A 752 -1.77 -26.69 -54.80
CA GLY A 752 -1.49 -25.91 -56.01
C GLY A 752 -2.35 -26.37 -57.19
N GLN A 753 -2.44 -27.68 -57.42
CA GLN A 753 -3.33 -28.25 -58.45
C GLN A 753 -4.80 -27.89 -58.22
N SER A 754 -5.29 -27.99 -56.97
CA SER A 754 -6.68 -27.68 -56.62
C SER A 754 -7.03 -26.21 -56.82
N LEU A 755 -6.06 -25.31 -56.66
CA LEU A 755 -6.19 -23.87 -56.88
C LEU A 755 -5.84 -23.45 -58.32
N ASN A 756 -5.55 -24.42 -59.21
CA ASN A 756 -5.12 -24.18 -60.59
C ASN A 756 -3.84 -23.31 -60.69
N LEU A 757 -2.92 -23.52 -59.75
CA LEU A 757 -1.60 -22.87 -59.69
C LEU A 757 -0.53 -23.81 -60.25
N THR A 758 0.46 -23.25 -60.94
CA THR A 758 1.66 -24.00 -61.32
C THR A 758 2.56 -24.15 -60.11
N VAL A 759 2.94 -25.39 -59.79
CA VAL A 759 3.90 -25.67 -58.71
C VAL A 759 5.27 -25.93 -59.33
N VAL A 760 6.25 -25.12 -58.94
CA VAL A 760 7.66 -25.21 -59.33
C VAL A 760 8.44 -25.74 -58.13
N ALA A 761 9.25 -26.78 -58.30
CA ALA A 761 10.18 -27.22 -57.26
C ALA A 761 11.61 -26.77 -57.57
N GLU A 762 12.23 -26.06 -56.63
CA GLU A 762 13.57 -25.51 -56.79
C GLU A 762 14.67 -26.38 -56.20
N GLY A 763 15.90 -26.12 -56.63
CA GLY A 763 17.07 -26.77 -56.07
C GLY A 763 17.14 -28.27 -56.34
N VAL A 764 16.58 -28.74 -57.45
CA VAL A 764 16.74 -30.14 -57.88
C VAL A 764 18.18 -30.38 -58.34
N GLU A 765 18.95 -31.15 -57.58
CA GLU A 765 20.36 -31.42 -57.83
C GLU A 765 20.64 -32.86 -58.25
N THR A 766 19.78 -33.82 -57.90
CA THR A 766 19.98 -35.24 -58.22
C THR A 766 18.83 -35.85 -59.03
N LYS A 767 19.15 -36.98 -59.69
CA LYS A 767 18.16 -37.75 -60.46
C LYS A 767 17.06 -38.31 -59.54
N GLU A 768 17.42 -38.73 -58.33
CA GLU A 768 16.48 -39.29 -57.36
C GLU A 768 15.47 -38.25 -56.87
N GLN A 769 15.92 -37.01 -56.64
CA GLN A 769 15.02 -35.88 -56.32
C GLN A 769 14.05 -35.62 -57.47
N PHE A 770 14.56 -35.59 -58.71
CA PHE A 770 13.74 -35.43 -59.91
C PHE A 770 12.67 -36.52 -60.05
N GLU A 771 13.05 -37.79 -59.93
CA GLU A 771 12.11 -38.92 -60.02
C GLU A 771 11.04 -38.88 -58.91
N MET A 772 11.41 -38.45 -57.70
CA MET A 772 10.48 -38.28 -56.59
C MET A 772 9.46 -37.17 -56.88
N LEU A 773 9.93 -35.98 -57.29
CA LEU A 773 9.07 -34.84 -57.61
C LEU A 773 8.11 -35.15 -58.77
N ARG A 774 8.58 -35.94 -59.75
CA ARG A 774 7.74 -36.43 -60.85
C ARG A 774 6.66 -37.41 -60.36
N LYS A 775 6.97 -38.29 -59.41
CA LYS A 775 6.00 -39.24 -58.81
C LYS A 775 4.87 -38.55 -58.06
N ILE A 776 5.16 -37.44 -57.39
CA ILE A 776 4.15 -36.64 -56.70
C ILE A 776 3.44 -35.65 -57.64
N HIS A 777 3.68 -35.75 -58.95
CA HIS A 777 3.09 -34.91 -59.99
C HIS A 777 3.38 -33.40 -59.84
N CYS A 778 4.59 -33.06 -59.36
CA CYS A 778 5.09 -31.69 -59.43
C CYS A 778 5.24 -31.30 -60.91
N ARG A 779 4.71 -30.13 -61.29
CA ARG A 779 4.52 -29.76 -62.70
C ARG A 779 5.80 -29.23 -63.34
N VAL A 780 6.50 -28.35 -62.63
CA VAL A 780 7.69 -27.66 -63.11
C VAL A 780 8.82 -27.86 -62.11
N ILE A 781 10.04 -27.95 -62.60
CA ILE A 781 11.23 -28.15 -61.79
C ILE A 781 12.39 -27.28 -62.26
N GLN A 782 13.23 -26.90 -61.31
CA GLN A 782 14.40 -26.06 -61.52
C GLN A 782 15.54 -26.53 -60.62
N GLY A 783 16.77 -26.55 -61.15
CA GLY A 783 17.94 -26.86 -60.34
C GLY A 783 19.16 -27.29 -61.14
N TYR A 784 20.27 -27.50 -60.42
CA TYR A 784 21.57 -27.79 -61.02
C TYR A 784 21.66 -29.15 -61.70
N PHE A 785 20.71 -30.06 -61.45
CA PHE A 785 20.60 -31.30 -62.20
C PHE A 785 20.42 -31.06 -63.71
N PHE A 786 19.74 -29.97 -64.08
CA PHE A 786 19.48 -29.61 -65.48
C PHE A 786 20.45 -28.56 -66.01
N SER A 787 20.60 -27.47 -65.25
CA SER A 787 21.52 -26.40 -65.59
C SER A 787 21.81 -25.52 -64.38
N ARG A 788 23.06 -25.06 -64.31
CA ARG A 788 23.41 -23.90 -63.48
C ARG A 788 22.89 -22.63 -64.17
N PRO A 789 22.76 -21.49 -63.45
CA PRO A 789 22.46 -20.22 -64.10
C PRO A 789 23.51 -19.88 -65.16
N LEU A 790 23.06 -19.55 -66.36
CA LEU A 790 23.90 -19.32 -67.55
C LEU A 790 23.88 -17.84 -67.96
N PRO A 791 24.95 -17.31 -68.57
CA PRO A 791 24.87 -16.05 -69.30
C PRO A 791 23.84 -16.11 -70.44
N ALA A 792 23.28 -14.96 -70.83
CA ALA A 792 22.27 -14.88 -71.90
C ALA A 792 22.70 -15.54 -73.22
N GLU A 793 23.99 -15.42 -73.53
CA GLU A 793 24.65 -15.91 -74.75
C GLU A 793 24.70 -17.44 -74.84
N GLU A 794 24.64 -18.14 -73.69
CA GLU A 794 24.76 -19.60 -73.61
C GLU A 794 23.40 -20.32 -73.66
N ILE A 795 22.30 -19.63 -73.35
CA ILE A 795 20.93 -20.17 -73.39
C ILE A 795 20.56 -20.82 -74.73
N PRO A 796 20.83 -20.22 -75.91
CA PRO A 796 20.48 -20.82 -77.20
C PRO A 796 21.16 -22.18 -77.44
N GLY A 797 22.44 -22.27 -77.08
CA GLY A 797 23.24 -23.49 -77.21
C GLY A 797 22.78 -24.57 -76.23
N TRP A 798 22.44 -24.18 -75.01
CA TRP A 798 21.85 -25.08 -74.02
C TRP A 798 20.50 -25.63 -74.49
N MET A 799 19.58 -24.77 -74.97
CA MET A 799 18.27 -25.21 -75.47
C MET A 799 18.38 -26.22 -76.60
N SER A 800 19.29 -25.97 -77.55
CA SER A 800 19.47 -26.84 -78.73
C SER A 800 20.09 -28.20 -78.40
N SER A 801 20.86 -28.29 -77.31
CA SER A 801 21.58 -29.51 -76.93
C SER A 801 20.85 -30.36 -75.89
N VAL A 802 19.99 -29.73 -75.09
CA VAL A 802 19.38 -30.34 -73.91
C VAL A 802 17.88 -30.57 -74.07
N LEU A 803 17.15 -29.77 -74.86
CA LEU A 803 15.69 -29.85 -74.96
C LEU A 803 15.17 -30.67 -76.17
N PRO A 804 14.03 -31.39 -76.02
CA PRO A 804 13.40 -31.72 -74.75
C PRO A 804 14.32 -32.64 -73.95
N LEU A 805 14.38 -32.43 -72.64
CA LEU A 805 15.20 -33.24 -71.75
C LEU A 805 14.81 -34.71 -71.94
N LYS A 806 15.78 -35.59 -72.21
CA LYS A 806 15.51 -37.04 -72.26
C LYS A 806 15.26 -37.54 -70.84
N ILE A 807 13.99 -37.58 -70.46
CA ILE A 807 13.48 -38.03 -69.15
C ILE A 807 13.58 -39.54 -69.00
#